data_AF-A0A193CCZ0-F1
#
_entry.id   AF-A0A193CCZ0-F1
#
_cell.length_a   1.000
_cell.length_b   1.000
_cell.length_c   1.000
_cell.angle_alpha   90.00
_cell.angle_beta   90.00
_cell.angle_gamma   90.00
#
_symmetry.space_group_name_H-M   'P 1'
#
loop_
_entity.id
_entity.type
_entity.pdbx_description
1 polymer ?
#
loop_
_entity_poly.entity_id
_entity_poly.type
_entity_poly.pdbx_seq_one_letter_code
_entity_poly.pdbx_strand_id
1 'polypeptide(L)'
;MVTALTGVALPMQTASAHEAATVLVFSKTAGFRHDSIPDGIKAIKELGAQNHFGVEATEDAAAFTDANLKRFAAVVWLSTTGDVLNADQQAAFERYVKGGGGYVGVHAASDTEYDWPWYGELVGAYFKSHPQIQQANVKVEDHDHVSTHDLPATWPRTDEWYNYRENPRSNVHVLASLDEKSYQPGDGAMGDHPIAWCHENSGGRSWYTGGGHTKASYTEPAFLKHLAGGIKYATRLSAAGCAKTQEDPVDADFDQITLAKGEEKTGEPIALSVLPNRDVLHTSRDGRVWYTSSSATTSLAGQIPVYNHDEDGLQGVAIDPDFARNRWVYLYYAPKLNTPAGDAPENGTPADFAPFKGYNQLSRFKLGTDNKLDIASEQKILQVPAERGICCHAGGEIDFDAKGNLYLSTGDDSNPFSSDGYTPIDERADRNPVYDAQRSSANTNDLRGKVLRIKVGAGGKYTIPKGNLFPKGTAKTRPEIYAMGFRNPFRFAVDRKTGWIHLADYGPDAGAADPKRGPGGTVEFNLIKKPGNFGWPYCIGDNQPFIDYDFATKQSGAAFDCAKPKNTSPRNTGLTDLPPVEKAWIPYDGGSVPEFGTGPESPMGGPVYHFDAKNPSQTKFPEYFDGKTFAYEWERGWIKEITVGPNGERGAIKPFFDSMDLVRPMNLEFGPDGALYVLDYGTGYFGGSKESAVYRIDYTKGRRTPEVKVAADKTSGQAPLTVKFDPAGTNDPDGGALTYAWDFDGNGTTDSTEAAPVSHTYSANGQYTAKLSVTDSTGLTGSASVVVTVGNTAPVVTLKTPANGSVFSFGDLVPFKVEVTDAEDNPIDCSKVTVEYILGHEGHGHPLSRATGCEGTIATPADEGHGADANVFGVINASYTDNGGNGVPALTGEAESILQPKLKQAEFYSQSSGIEVVAHAGASGGKRVGHIESGDWIKFDPVNLVGVSGIGYRVSSGGAGGTIEVRSGAVDGPLVQTVTVANTGGWDTYADLPATAITDPGGTGPLFLVFKGGSGGLFDVDAITFEEQ
;
A
#
# COMPACT_ATOMS: atom_id res chain seq x y z
N MET A 1 -7.69 -48.31 67.14
CA MET A 1 -7.93 -49.73 66.82
C MET A 1 -8.84 -49.80 65.61
N VAL A 2 -8.44 -50.63 64.65
CA VAL A 2 -9.15 -51.00 63.42
C VAL A 2 -10.45 -51.73 63.76
N THR A 3 -11.54 -51.49 63.01
CA THR A 3 -12.43 -52.46 62.32
C THR A 3 -13.71 -51.70 61.89
N ALA A 4 -14.27 -51.72 60.67
CA ALA A 4 -14.33 -52.57 59.48
C ALA A 4 -15.79 -53.01 59.21
N LEU A 5 -16.20 -52.84 57.96
CA LEU A 5 -17.19 -53.61 57.17
C LEU A 5 -18.72 -53.35 57.30
N THR A 6 -19.22 -52.82 56.17
CA THR A 6 -20.39 -53.24 55.34
C THR A 6 -21.82 -53.12 55.85
N GLY A 7 -22.57 -52.26 55.17
CA GLY A 7 -24.01 -52.40 54.90
C GLY A 7 -24.29 -51.97 53.45
N VAL A 8 -24.83 -52.88 52.63
CA VAL A 8 -25.30 -52.61 51.26
C VAL A 8 -26.58 -51.78 51.34
N ALA A 9 -26.64 -50.66 50.62
CA ALA A 9 -27.87 -49.91 50.36
C ALA A 9 -28.08 -49.78 48.84
N LEU A 10 -29.33 -49.97 48.42
CA LEU A 10 -29.82 -49.92 47.04
C LEU A 10 -29.49 -48.59 46.33
N PRO A 11 -29.36 -48.58 44.99
CA PRO A 11 -29.11 -47.35 44.24
C PRO A 11 -30.34 -46.45 44.31
N MET A 12 -30.18 -45.31 44.97
CA MET A 12 -31.12 -44.21 44.91
C MET A 12 -30.90 -43.47 43.58
N GLN A 13 -31.97 -43.39 42.81
CA GLN A 13 -32.12 -42.74 41.51
C GLN A 13 -31.58 -41.30 41.57
N THR A 14 -30.54 -40.99 40.80
CA THR A 14 -29.97 -39.65 40.70
C THR A 14 -30.94 -38.74 39.93
N ALA A 15 -31.31 -37.62 40.55
CA ALA A 15 -32.09 -36.53 39.96
C ALA A 15 -31.39 -35.96 38.71
N SER A 16 -32.18 -35.61 37.68
CA SER A 16 -31.66 -35.07 36.42
C SER A 16 -31.05 -33.68 36.57
N ALA A 17 -30.02 -33.40 35.77
CA ALA A 17 -29.43 -32.08 35.63
C ALA A 17 -30.49 -31.05 35.19
N HIS A 18 -30.42 -29.83 35.74
CA HIS A 18 -31.29 -28.71 35.36
C HIS A 18 -30.96 -28.26 33.92
N GLU A 19 -31.97 -28.23 33.04
CA GLU A 19 -31.84 -27.68 31.67
C GLU A 19 -31.69 -26.16 31.73
N ALA A 20 -30.83 -25.57 30.87
CA ALA A 20 -30.57 -24.13 30.85
C ALA A 20 -31.65 -23.32 30.11
N ALA A 21 -32.42 -23.96 29.24
CA ALA A 21 -33.57 -23.44 28.51
C ALA A 21 -34.43 -24.59 27.99
N THR A 22 -35.69 -24.35 27.61
CA THR A 22 -36.58 -25.34 26.98
C THR A 22 -37.15 -24.78 25.68
N VAL A 23 -37.26 -25.60 24.63
CA VAL A 23 -37.88 -25.23 23.34
C VAL A 23 -39.15 -26.03 23.06
N LEU A 24 -40.10 -25.40 22.38
CA LEU A 24 -41.30 -26.05 21.85
C LEU A 24 -41.12 -26.32 20.36
N VAL A 25 -41.11 -27.58 19.95
CA VAL A 25 -41.11 -28.00 18.54
C VAL A 25 -42.56 -28.13 18.08
N PHE A 26 -42.97 -27.23 17.20
CA PHE A 26 -44.28 -27.21 16.58
C PHE A 26 -44.19 -27.66 15.12
N SER A 27 -45.00 -28.65 14.73
CA SER A 27 -44.92 -29.29 13.40
C SER A 27 -46.28 -29.57 12.77
N LYS A 28 -47.30 -28.77 13.14
CA LYS A 28 -48.63 -28.84 12.53
C LYS A 28 -48.55 -28.41 11.07
N THR A 29 -49.25 -29.12 10.21
CA THR A 29 -49.35 -28.82 8.77
C THR A 29 -50.82 -28.75 8.37
N ALA A 30 -51.23 -27.67 7.70
CA ALA A 30 -52.50 -27.52 7.00
C ALA A 30 -52.35 -27.66 5.47
N GLY A 31 -51.11 -27.71 4.97
CA GLY A 31 -50.74 -27.97 3.58
C GLY A 31 -49.98 -29.28 3.39
N PHE A 32 -48.93 -29.27 2.56
CA PHE A 32 -48.09 -30.44 2.31
C PHE A 32 -47.41 -30.91 3.61
N ARG A 33 -47.30 -32.22 3.79
CA ARG A 33 -46.67 -32.80 4.98
C ARG A 33 -45.38 -33.52 4.62
N HIS A 34 -44.29 -33.05 5.19
CA HIS A 34 -42.96 -33.61 4.96
C HIS A 34 -42.73 -34.88 5.79
N ASP A 35 -42.28 -35.94 5.11
CA ASP A 35 -41.95 -37.23 5.74
C ASP A 35 -40.78 -37.16 6.74
N SER A 36 -40.03 -36.05 6.74
CA SER A 36 -38.86 -35.83 7.60
C SER A 36 -39.20 -35.25 8.98
N ILE A 37 -40.44 -34.82 9.22
CA ILE A 37 -40.87 -34.25 10.50
C ILE A 37 -40.55 -35.18 11.71
N PRO A 38 -40.84 -36.49 11.68
CA PRO A 38 -40.48 -37.39 12.78
C PRO A 38 -38.98 -37.47 13.04
N ASP A 39 -38.16 -37.47 11.98
CA ASP A 39 -36.70 -37.49 12.07
C ASP A 39 -36.16 -36.16 12.64
N GLY A 40 -36.75 -35.03 12.25
CA GLY A 40 -36.42 -33.71 12.79
C GLY A 40 -36.76 -33.56 14.28
N ILE A 41 -37.93 -34.03 14.71
CA ILE A 41 -38.30 -34.04 16.14
C ILE A 41 -37.31 -34.88 16.94
N LYS A 42 -36.95 -36.07 16.42
CA LYS A 42 -35.98 -36.96 17.06
C LYS A 42 -34.61 -36.29 17.16
N ALA A 43 -34.10 -35.73 16.07
CA ALA A 43 -32.80 -35.05 16.05
C ALA A 43 -32.76 -33.85 16.99
N ILE A 44 -33.80 -33.01 17.04
CA ILE A 44 -33.85 -31.86 17.96
C ILE A 44 -33.84 -32.32 19.42
N LYS A 45 -34.53 -33.42 19.77
CA LYS A 45 -34.47 -34.01 21.12
C LYS A 45 -33.06 -34.49 21.48
N GLU A 46 -32.37 -35.14 20.54
CA GLU A 46 -30.99 -35.58 20.72
C GLU A 46 -30.03 -34.38 20.87
N LEU A 47 -30.21 -33.33 20.06
CA LEU A 47 -29.47 -32.08 20.18
C LEU A 47 -29.71 -31.40 21.53
N GLY A 48 -30.95 -31.39 22.03
CA GLY A 48 -31.28 -30.87 23.36
C GLY A 48 -30.53 -31.59 24.47
N ALA A 49 -30.50 -32.92 24.43
CA ALA A 49 -29.74 -33.73 25.37
C ALA A 49 -28.21 -33.46 25.30
N GLN A 50 -27.67 -33.25 24.10
CA GLN A 50 -26.24 -32.97 23.88
C GLN A 50 -25.85 -31.54 24.25
N ASN A 51 -26.77 -30.57 24.18
CA ASN A 51 -26.49 -29.15 24.31
C ASN A 51 -27.20 -28.49 25.52
N HIS A 52 -27.72 -29.30 26.44
CA HIS A 52 -28.31 -28.89 27.71
C HIS A 52 -29.55 -27.99 27.62
N PHE A 53 -30.43 -28.25 26.65
CA PHE A 53 -31.76 -27.63 26.56
C PHE A 53 -32.88 -28.67 26.43
N GLY A 54 -34.02 -28.40 27.04
CA GLY A 54 -35.21 -29.24 26.97
C GLY A 54 -35.98 -29.10 25.68
N VAL A 55 -36.73 -30.15 25.32
CA VAL A 55 -37.51 -30.20 24.08
C VAL A 55 -38.89 -30.81 24.35
N GLU A 56 -39.93 -30.01 24.15
CA GLU A 56 -41.32 -30.49 24.06
C GLU A 56 -41.77 -30.41 22.60
N ALA A 57 -42.48 -31.42 22.09
CA ALA A 57 -42.95 -31.43 20.70
C ALA A 57 -44.47 -31.58 20.66
N THR A 58 -45.13 -30.81 19.80
CA THR A 58 -46.59 -30.85 19.63
C THR A 58 -47.00 -30.52 18.19
N GLU A 59 -48.16 -31.01 17.79
CA GLU A 59 -48.88 -30.59 16.59
C GLU A 59 -50.21 -29.90 16.96
N ASP A 60 -50.51 -29.79 18.26
CA ASP A 60 -51.72 -29.14 18.76
C ASP A 60 -51.52 -27.63 18.87
N ALA A 61 -52.22 -26.89 18.00
CA ALA A 61 -52.20 -25.42 18.01
C ALA A 61 -52.79 -24.81 19.30
N ALA A 62 -53.58 -25.57 20.08
CA ALA A 62 -54.04 -25.13 21.40
C ALA A 62 -52.89 -24.88 22.39
N ALA A 63 -51.67 -25.32 22.08
CA ALA A 63 -50.47 -24.97 22.83
C ALA A 63 -50.07 -23.49 22.73
N PHE A 64 -50.56 -22.74 21.73
CA PHE A 64 -50.24 -21.32 21.51
C PHE A 64 -51.12 -20.42 22.38
N THR A 65 -50.82 -20.40 23.68
CA THR A 65 -51.42 -19.49 24.67
C THR A 65 -50.32 -18.74 25.42
N ASP A 66 -50.61 -17.52 25.87
CA ASP A 66 -49.66 -16.71 26.65
C ASP A 66 -49.09 -17.45 27.87
N ALA A 67 -49.90 -18.29 28.52
CA ALA A 67 -49.48 -19.06 29.69
C ALA A 67 -48.51 -20.19 29.33
N ASN A 68 -48.77 -20.91 28.24
CA ASN A 68 -47.94 -22.03 27.84
C ASN A 68 -46.64 -21.58 27.17
N LEU A 69 -46.69 -20.59 26.27
CA LEU A 69 -45.51 -20.12 25.53
C LEU A 69 -44.42 -19.54 26.44
N LYS A 70 -44.78 -18.92 27.57
CA LYS A 70 -43.83 -18.40 28.57
C LYS A 70 -42.86 -19.44 29.16
N ARG A 71 -43.17 -20.73 29.02
CA ARG A 71 -42.30 -21.84 29.48
C ARG A 71 -41.09 -22.05 28.57
N PHE A 72 -41.13 -21.54 27.34
CA PHE A 72 -40.17 -21.87 26.31
C PHE A 72 -39.31 -20.66 25.94
N ALA A 73 -38.00 -20.86 25.82
CA ALA A 73 -37.06 -19.85 25.38
C ALA A 73 -37.12 -19.61 23.87
N ALA A 74 -37.48 -20.63 23.08
CA ALA A 74 -37.77 -20.50 21.66
C ALA A 74 -38.85 -21.50 21.21
N VAL A 75 -39.53 -21.19 20.10
CA VAL A 75 -40.43 -22.10 19.39
C VAL A 75 -39.81 -22.46 18.04
N VAL A 76 -39.63 -23.76 17.80
CA VAL A 76 -39.15 -24.31 16.53
C VAL A 76 -40.36 -24.65 15.66
N TRP A 77 -40.52 -23.97 14.55
CA TRP A 77 -41.48 -24.28 13.50
C TRP A 77 -40.81 -25.25 12.52
N LEU A 78 -41.05 -26.54 12.74
CA LEU A 78 -40.39 -27.62 12.02
C LEU A 78 -41.27 -28.07 10.85
N SER A 79 -40.97 -27.57 9.65
CA SER A 79 -41.67 -27.89 8.40
C SER A 79 -43.20 -27.77 8.52
N THR A 80 -43.67 -26.70 9.18
CA THR A 80 -45.08 -26.31 9.16
C THR A 80 -45.50 -25.90 7.75
N THR A 81 -46.79 -25.99 7.41
CA THR A 81 -47.29 -25.56 6.09
C THR A 81 -48.73 -25.06 6.18
N GLY A 82 -49.10 -24.06 5.39
CA GLY A 82 -50.45 -23.47 5.36
C GLY A 82 -50.82 -22.67 6.62
N ASP A 83 -52.11 -22.45 6.86
CA ASP A 83 -52.60 -21.69 8.01
C ASP A 83 -52.87 -22.63 9.20
N VAL A 84 -52.02 -22.55 10.21
CA VAL A 84 -51.92 -23.53 11.30
C VAL A 84 -52.41 -22.98 12.64
N LEU A 85 -52.47 -21.65 12.79
CA LEU A 85 -52.97 -20.92 13.95
C LEU A 85 -54.24 -20.12 13.61
N ASN A 86 -55.11 -19.95 14.61
CA ASN A 86 -56.20 -18.98 14.53
C ASN A 86 -55.79 -17.61 15.11
N ALA A 87 -56.66 -16.61 14.98
CA ALA A 87 -56.35 -15.23 15.40
C ALA A 87 -55.91 -15.09 16.87
N ASP A 88 -56.52 -15.83 17.80
CA ASP A 88 -56.14 -15.78 19.22
C ASP A 88 -54.74 -16.37 19.46
N GLN A 89 -54.41 -17.46 18.74
CA GLN A 89 -53.11 -18.13 18.80
C GLN A 89 -52.01 -17.32 18.12
N GLN A 90 -52.30 -16.71 16.97
CA GLN A 90 -51.42 -15.74 16.30
C GLN A 90 -51.07 -14.60 17.26
N ALA A 91 -52.09 -13.96 17.85
CA ALA A 91 -51.88 -12.87 18.79
C ALA A 91 -51.07 -13.29 20.05
N ALA A 92 -51.23 -14.53 20.53
CA ALA A 92 -50.41 -15.08 21.62
C ALA A 92 -48.95 -15.24 21.21
N PHE A 93 -48.69 -15.65 19.96
CA PHE A 93 -47.33 -15.79 19.44
C PHE A 93 -46.65 -14.43 19.20
N GLU A 94 -47.37 -13.41 18.70
CA GLU A 94 -46.83 -12.05 18.59
C GLU A 94 -46.37 -11.53 19.94
N ARG A 95 -47.22 -11.67 20.97
CA ARG A 95 -46.89 -11.24 22.34
C ARG A 95 -45.71 -12.02 22.92
N TYR A 96 -45.60 -13.30 22.59
CA TYR A 96 -44.47 -14.14 23.01
C TYR A 96 -43.15 -13.64 22.42
N VAL A 97 -43.07 -13.44 21.10
CA VAL A 97 -41.86 -12.92 20.43
C VAL A 97 -41.55 -11.50 20.91
N LYS A 98 -42.57 -10.65 21.05
CA LYS A 98 -42.46 -9.31 21.65
C LYS A 98 -41.94 -9.29 23.08
N GLY A 99 -42.20 -10.36 23.83
CA GLY A 99 -41.66 -10.58 25.16
C GLY A 99 -40.22 -11.09 25.19
N GLY A 100 -39.56 -11.26 24.04
CA GLY A 100 -38.20 -11.77 23.91
C GLY A 100 -38.09 -13.27 23.59
N GLY A 101 -39.21 -13.95 23.33
CA GLY A 101 -39.24 -15.34 22.91
C GLY A 101 -38.59 -15.55 21.54
N GLY A 102 -37.80 -16.63 21.40
CA GLY A 102 -37.10 -16.95 20.16
C GLY A 102 -37.97 -17.68 19.13
N TYR A 103 -37.61 -17.54 17.85
CA TYR A 103 -38.21 -18.25 16.72
C TYR A 103 -37.13 -18.99 15.94
N VAL A 104 -37.40 -20.26 15.59
CA VAL A 104 -36.55 -21.09 14.73
C VAL A 104 -37.44 -21.66 13.62
N GLY A 105 -37.28 -21.18 12.39
CA GLY A 105 -37.95 -21.72 11.22
C GLY A 105 -37.08 -22.74 10.50
N VAL A 106 -37.63 -23.92 10.21
CA VAL A 106 -36.93 -24.97 9.45
C VAL A 106 -37.71 -25.32 8.21
N HIS A 107 -37.04 -25.25 7.06
CA HIS A 107 -37.54 -25.63 5.74
C HIS A 107 -38.89 -24.98 5.42
N ALA A 108 -39.98 -25.74 5.49
CA ALA A 108 -41.31 -25.28 5.09
C ALA A 108 -41.95 -24.24 6.02
N ALA A 109 -41.29 -23.84 7.10
CA ALA A 109 -41.75 -22.72 7.92
C ALA A 109 -42.01 -21.43 7.12
N SER A 110 -41.32 -21.22 5.99
CA SER A 110 -41.60 -20.10 5.06
C SER A 110 -42.85 -20.31 4.17
N ASP A 111 -43.40 -21.52 4.11
CA ASP A 111 -44.65 -21.92 3.45
C ASP A 111 -45.84 -21.96 4.44
N THR A 112 -45.85 -21.05 5.42
CA THR A 112 -46.85 -21.04 6.52
C THR A 112 -47.41 -19.62 6.73
N GLU A 113 -48.69 -19.50 7.08
CA GLU A 113 -49.39 -18.25 7.47
C GLU A 113 -49.28 -17.08 6.46
N TYR A 114 -49.53 -17.31 5.16
CA TYR A 114 -49.37 -16.27 4.13
C TYR A 114 -50.21 -15.01 4.32
N ASP A 115 -51.39 -15.15 4.95
CA ASP A 115 -52.33 -14.05 5.18
C ASP A 115 -52.05 -13.28 6.48
N TRP A 116 -50.92 -13.56 7.16
CA TRP A 116 -50.49 -12.91 8.39
C TRP A 116 -49.16 -12.18 8.19
N PRO A 117 -49.17 -10.91 7.71
CA PRO A 117 -47.96 -10.18 7.32
C PRO A 117 -46.87 -10.14 8.40
N TRP A 118 -47.25 -10.06 9.67
CA TRP A 118 -46.31 -10.08 10.79
C TRP A 118 -45.46 -11.36 10.83
N TYR A 119 -46.03 -12.52 10.48
CA TYR A 119 -45.26 -13.75 10.39
C TYR A 119 -44.25 -13.71 9.23
N GLY A 120 -44.62 -13.12 8.11
CA GLY A 120 -43.73 -12.85 6.98
C GLY A 120 -42.52 -12.03 7.39
N GLU A 121 -42.73 -10.99 8.18
CA GLU A 121 -41.65 -10.22 8.79
C GLU A 121 -40.83 -11.09 9.76
N LEU A 122 -41.47 -11.94 10.58
CA LEU A 122 -40.76 -12.81 11.52
C LEU A 122 -39.83 -13.80 10.81
N VAL A 123 -40.34 -14.51 9.80
CA VAL A 123 -39.56 -15.51 9.05
C VAL A 123 -38.56 -14.86 8.10
N GLY A 124 -38.86 -13.67 7.57
CA GLY A 124 -37.99 -12.87 6.70
C GLY A 124 -38.34 -12.96 5.21
N ALA A 125 -38.81 -14.12 4.74
CA ALA A 125 -39.35 -14.28 3.39
C ALA A 125 -40.31 -15.47 3.29
N TYR A 126 -41.31 -15.34 2.41
CA TYR A 126 -42.30 -16.37 2.12
C TYR A 126 -41.86 -17.29 0.98
N PHE A 127 -42.22 -18.56 1.05
CA PHE A 127 -42.05 -19.53 -0.03
C PHE A 127 -42.81 -19.12 -1.30
N LYS A 128 -42.20 -19.41 -2.46
CA LYS A 128 -42.77 -19.19 -3.80
C LYS A 128 -42.83 -20.48 -4.61
N SER A 129 -41.71 -21.18 -4.73
CA SER A 129 -41.58 -22.42 -5.52
C SER A 129 -40.33 -23.19 -5.10
N HIS A 130 -40.15 -24.41 -5.57
CA HIS A 130 -38.90 -25.16 -5.44
C HIS A 130 -38.68 -26.02 -6.71
N PRO A 131 -37.43 -26.36 -7.06
CA PRO A 131 -37.16 -27.38 -8.06
C PRO A 131 -37.22 -28.79 -7.42
N GLN A 132 -36.87 -29.81 -8.18
CA GLN A 132 -36.68 -31.16 -7.64
C GLN A 132 -35.56 -31.20 -6.60
N ILE A 133 -35.63 -32.17 -5.67
CA ILE A 133 -34.55 -32.48 -4.73
C ILE A 133 -33.27 -32.76 -5.52
N GLN A 134 -32.21 -32.02 -5.23
CA GLN A 134 -30.93 -32.13 -5.94
C GLN A 134 -29.79 -31.56 -5.11
N GLN A 135 -28.56 -31.85 -5.52
CA GLN A 135 -27.38 -31.28 -4.89
C GLN A 135 -27.18 -29.82 -5.34
N ALA A 136 -26.81 -28.95 -4.41
CA ALA A 136 -26.33 -27.59 -4.66
C ALA A 136 -25.16 -27.26 -3.73
N ASN A 137 -24.35 -26.29 -4.11
CA ASN A 137 -23.35 -25.67 -3.26
C ASN A 137 -23.99 -24.55 -2.44
N VAL A 138 -23.92 -24.66 -1.12
CA VAL A 138 -24.28 -23.59 -0.19
C VAL A 138 -23.00 -22.81 0.14
N LYS A 139 -22.95 -21.52 -0.20
CA LYS A 139 -21.89 -20.60 0.19
C LYS A 139 -22.19 -20.05 1.58
N VAL A 140 -21.30 -20.30 2.54
CA VAL A 140 -21.39 -19.70 3.87
C VAL A 140 -20.85 -18.28 3.80
N GLU A 141 -21.67 -17.30 4.19
CA GLU A 141 -21.33 -15.88 4.10
C GLU A 141 -20.81 -15.33 5.43
N ASP A 142 -21.20 -15.95 6.55
CA ASP A 142 -20.80 -15.56 7.90
C ASP A 142 -20.29 -16.79 8.67
N HIS A 143 -19.01 -16.79 9.06
CA HIS A 143 -18.41 -17.84 9.90
C HIS A 143 -18.30 -17.44 11.40
N ASP A 144 -18.73 -16.24 11.77
CA ASP A 144 -18.76 -15.77 13.16
C ASP A 144 -20.06 -16.21 13.85
N HIS A 145 -21.16 -16.37 13.10
CA HIS A 145 -22.42 -16.85 13.68
C HIS A 145 -22.35 -18.33 14.09
N VAL A 146 -22.88 -18.64 15.27
CA VAL A 146 -22.80 -19.98 15.90
C VAL A 146 -23.43 -21.12 15.06
N SER A 147 -24.35 -20.81 14.15
CA SER A 147 -24.95 -21.83 13.25
C SER A 147 -24.11 -22.12 12.01
N THR A 148 -23.11 -21.31 11.69
CA THR A 148 -22.35 -21.42 10.43
C THR A 148 -20.84 -21.49 10.66
N HIS A 149 -20.38 -21.19 11.88
CA HIS A 149 -18.98 -21.27 12.30
C HIS A 149 -18.25 -22.56 11.91
N ASP A 150 -18.89 -23.71 12.16
CA ASP A 150 -18.31 -25.04 11.92
C ASP A 150 -18.53 -25.55 10.48
N LEU A 151 -19.23 -24.80 9.63
CA LEU A 151 -19.51 -25.21 8.24
C LEU A 151 -18.30 -24.87 7.34
N PRO A 152 -18.06 -25.63 6.26
CA PRO A 152 -17.07 -25.24 5.26
C PRO A 152 -17.58 -24.01 4.46
N ALA A 153 -16.66 -23.18 3.96
CA ALA A 153 -16.99 -21.99 3.15
C ALA A 153 -17.91 -22.30 1.95
N THR A 154 -17.69 -23.46 1.32
CA THR A 154 -18.61 -24.03 0.33
C THR A 154 -19.07 -25.40 0.83
N TRP A 155 -20.37 -25.55 1.04
CA TRP A 155 -21.00 -26.74 1.58
C TRP A 155 -21.87 -27.43 0.51
N PRO A 156 -21.37 -28.48 -0.16
CA PRO A 156 -22.17 -29.26 -1.09
C PRO A 156 -23.18 -30.09 -0.33
N ARG A 157 -24.48 -29.89 -0.60
CA ARG A 157 -25.59 -30.53 0.10
C ARG A 157 -26.67 -30.97 -0.88
N THR A 158 -27.38 -32.04 -0.58
CA THR A 158 -28.64 -32.41 -1.28
C THR A 158 -29.83 -32.09 -0.40
N ASP A 159 -30.75 -31.26 -0.90
CA ASP A 159 -32.00 -30.90 -0.22
C ASP A 159 -33.06 -30.47 -1.27
N GLU A 160 -34.26 -30.09 -0.82
CA GLU A 160 -35.23 -29.36 -1.66
C GLU A 160 -35.05 -27.85 -1.45
N TRP A 161 -34.59 -27.15 -2.49
CA TRP A 161 -34.18 -25.75 -2.39
C TRP A 161 -35.34 -24.79 -2.64
N TYR A 162 -35.73 -24.05 -1.62
CA TYR A 162 -36.85 -23.11 -1.72
C TYR A 162 -36.44 -21.80 -2.41
N ASN A 163 -37.23 -21.40 -3.40
CA ASN A 163 -37.26 -20.05 -3.95
C ASN A 163 -38.27 -19.22 -3.17
N TYR A 164 -37.94 -17.96 -2.92
CA TYR A 164 -38.76 -17.06 -2.10
C TYR A 164 -39.52 -16.03 -2.95
N ARG A 165 -40.62 -15.50 -2.40
CA ARG A 165 -41.41 -14.43 -3.06
C ARG A 165 -40.61 -13.15 -3.19
N GLU A 166 -39.76 -12.88 -2.20
CA GLU A 166 -38.88 -11.72 -2.10
C GLU A 166 -37.50 -12.18 -1.60
N ASN A 167 -36.46 -11.44 -1.98
CA ASN A 167 -35.11 -11.69 -1.45
C ASN A 167 -35.01 -11.08 -0.03
N PRO A 168 -34.71 -11.87 1.01
CA PRO A 168 -34.73 -11.38 2.39
C PRO A 168 -33.53 -10.48 2.73
N ARG A 169 -32.47 -10.44 1.91
CA ARG A 169 -31.17 -9.83 2.23
C ARG A 169 -31.24 -8.38 2.73
N SER A 170 -32.20 -7.59 2.27
CA SER A 170 -32.37 -6.20 2.73
C SER A 170 -32.85 -6.09 4.18
N ASN A 171 -33.52 -7.13 4.70
CA ASN A 171 -34.25 -7.10 5.97
C ASN A 171 -33.65 -8.05 7.03
N VAL A 172 -32.74 -8.94 6.64
CA VAL A 172 -32.14 -9.95 7.53
C VAL A 172 -30.63 -9.97 7.41
N HIS A 173 -29.96 -10.59 8.38
CA HIS A 173 -28.54 -10.93 8.29
C HIS A 173 -28.40 -12.31 7.64
N VAL A 174 -27.88 -12.35 6.41
CA VAL A 174 -27.72 -13.58 5.63
C VAL A 174 -26.51 -14.35 6.15
N LEU A 175 -26.72 -15.62 6.50
CA LEU A 175 -25.69 -16.51 7.03
C LEU A 175 -25.13 -17.44 5.95
N ALA A 176 -25.96 -17.83 4.99
CA ALA A 176 -25.57 -18.64 3.86
C ALA A 176 -26.51 -18.43 2.66
N SER A 177 -25.97 -18.62 1.45
CA SER A 177 -26.69 -18.52 0.17
C SER A 177 -26.44 -19.71 -0.74
N LEU A 178 -27.35 -19.97 -1.68
CA LEU A 178 -27.18 -20.98 -2.72
C LEU A 178 -26.39 -20.42 -3.90
N ASP A 179 -25.43 -21.19 -4.39
CA ASP A 179 -24.81 -20.95 -5.70
C ASP A 179 -25.70 -21.53 -6.79
N GLU A 180 -26.53 -20.70 -7.42
CA GLU A 180 -27.44 -21.11 -8.49
C GLU A 180 -26.74 -21.65 -9.74
N LYS A 181 -25.42 -21.48 -9.88
CA LYS A 181 -24.66 -22.11 -10.97
C LYS A 181 -24.36 -23.58 -10.71
N SER A 182 -24.53 -24.04 -9.47
CA SER A 182 -24.20 -25.40 -9.04
C SER A 182 -25.36 -26.40 -9.18
N TYR A 183 -26.58 -25.93 -9.47
CA TYR A 183 -27.78 -26.75 -9.57
C TYR A 183 -28.78 -26.16 -10.58
N GLN A 184 -29.95 -26.78 -10.75
CA GLN A 184 -31.03 -26.29 -11.61
C GLN A 184 -32.14 -25.65 -10.75
N PRO A 185 -32.15 -24.31 -10.56
CA PRO A 185 -33.11 -23.61 -9.67
C PRO A 185 -34.56 -23.57 -10.19
N GLY A 186 -34.76 -23.87 -11.47
CA GLY A 186 -36.05 -23.76 -12.15
C GLY A 186 -36.48 -22.32 -12.41
N ASP A 187 -37.75 -22.12 -12.79
CA ASP A 187 -38.31 -20.80 -13.18
C ASP A 187 -38.38 -19.79 -12.03
N GLY A 188 -37.98 -20.18 -10.82
CA GLY A 188 -37.98 -19.35 -9.61
C GLY A 188 -36.61 -18.83 -9.19
N ALA A 189 -35.58 -18.98 -10.03
CA ALA A 189 -34.22 -18.50 -9.76
C ALA A 189 -34.18 -17.03 -9.28
N MET A 190 -33.39 -16.76 -8.25
CA MET A 190 -33.28 -15.48 -7.55
C MET A 190 -31.99 -14.71 -7.90
N GLY A 191 -31.00 -15.36 -8.52
CA GLY A 191 -29.66 -14.83 -8.72
C GLY A 191 -28.89 -14.76 -7.41
N ASP A 192 -29.18 -13.75 -6.59
CA ASP A 192 -28.79 -13.74 -5.18
C ASP A 192 -29.81 -14.53 -4.36
N HIS A 193 -29.38 -15.66 -3.79
CA HIS A 193 -30.28 -16.66 -3.22
C HIS A 193 -29.93 -16.99 -1.75
N PRO A 194 -30.27 -16.11 -0.79
CA PRO A 194 -30.14 -16.43 0.63
C PRO A 194 -30.92 -17.70 1.00
N ILE A 195 -30.31 -18.59 1.78
CA ILE A 195 -30.92 -19.87 2.18
C ILE A 195 -30.90 -20.10 3.70
N ALA A 196 -30.07 -19.37 4.44
CA ALA A 196 -30.14 -19.31 5.90
C ALA A 196 -29.85 -17.89 6.38
N TRP A 197 -30.57 -17.43 7.39
CA TRP A 197 -30.43 -16.07 7.92
C TRP A 197 -30.90 -15.97 9.37
N CYS A 198 -30.53 -14.87 10.02
CA CYS A 198 -31.05 -14.49 11.31
C CYS A 198 -31.44 -13.00 11.31
N HIS A 199 -32.20 -12.59 12.33
CA HIS A 199 -32.38 -11.19 12.71
C HIS A 199 -32.97 -11.08 14.13
N GLU A 200 -32.94 -9.88 14.70
CA GLU A 200 -33.78 -9.54 15.85
C GLU A 200 -35.03 -8.82 15.33
N ASN A 201 -36.19 -9.45 15.44
CA ASN A 201 -37.45 -8.87 14.99
C ASN A 201 -38.45 -8.86 16.15
N SER A 202 -39.17 -7.76 16.29
CA SER A 202 -40.27 -7.61 17.23
C SER A 202 -39.86 -8.03 18.64
N GLY A 203 -38.63 -7.73 19.09
CA GLY A 203 -38.13 -8.05 20.44
C GLY A 203 -37.52 -9.45 20.63
N GLY A 204 -37.74 -10.39 19.72
CA GLY A 204 -37.23 -11.76 19.78
C GLY A 204 -36.11 -12.04 18.78
N ARG A 205 -35.36 -13.14 19.00
CA ARG A 205 -34.34 -13.63 18.05
C ARG A 205 -34.96 -14.61 17.07
N SER A 206 -34.94 -14.27 15.79
CA SER A 206 -35.44 -15.10 14.70
C SER A 206 -34.28 -15.70 13.91
N TRP A 207 -34.33 -17.01 13.69
CA TRP A 207 -33.38 -17.74 12.84
C TRP A 207 -34.14 -18.65 11.89
N TYR A 208 -33.70 -18.72 10.64
CA TYR A 208 -34.33 -19.53 9.62
C TYR A 208 -33.29 -20.26 8.77
N THR A 209 -33.62 -21.50 8.38
CA THR A 209 -32.90 -22.25 7.35
C THR A 209 -33.89 -22.86 6.37
N GLY A 210 -33.62 -22.72 5.06
CA GLY A 210 -34.39 -23.36 4.00
C GLY A 210 -34.08 -24.85 3.83
N GLY A 211 -33.03 -25.37 4.48
CA GLY A 211 -32.71 -26.79 4.49
C GLY A 211 -33.54 -27.59 5.49
N GLY A 212 -33.58 -28.91 5.34
CA GLY A 212 -34.30 -29.82 6.24
C GLY A 212 -35.49 -30.55 5.64
N HIS A 213 -35.64 -30.54 4.30
CA HIS A 213 -36.66 -31.34 3.61
C HIS A 213 -36.43 -32.83 3.82
N THR A 214 -35.20 -33.28 3.58
CA THR A 214 -34.88 -34.71 3.51
C THR A 214 -34.67 -35.34 4.89
N LYS A 215 -34.96 -36.65 5.00
CA LYS A 215 -34.63 -37.41 6.22
C LYS A 215 -33.12 -37.44 6.50
N ALA A 216 -32.31 -37.48 5.44
CA ALA A 216 -30.86 -37.51 5.53
C ALA A 216 -30.30 -36.26 6.23
N SER A 217 -30.98 -35.11 6.10
CA SER A 217 -30.61 -33.86 6.77
C SER A 217 -30.44 -34.04 8.28
N TYR A 218 -31.34 -34.80 8.91
CA TYR A 218 -31.35 -35.02 10.36
C TYR A 218 -30.39 -36.11 10.85
N THR A 219 -29.52 -36.61 9.96
CA THR A 219 -28.39 -37.51 10.29
C THR A 219 -27.05 -36.93 9.87
N GLU A 220 -27.04 -35.84 9.11
CA GLU A 220 -25.82 -35.23 8.60
C GLU A 220 -25.16 -34.34 9.67
N PRO A 221 -23.88 -34.58 10.02
CA PRO A 221 -23.21 -33.85 11.10
C PRO A 221 -23.19 -32.32 10.91
N ALA A 222 -22.93 -31.85 9.69
CA ALA A 222 -22.87 -30.42 9.40
C ALA A 222 -24.24 -29.74 9.58
N PHE A 223 -25.32 -30.37 9.11
CA PHE A 223 -26.68 -29.85 9.30
C PHE A 223 -27.11 -29.86 10.76
N LEU A 224 -26.79 -30.92 11.50
CA LEU A 224 -27.10 -31.01 12.92
C LEU A 224 -26.39 -29.91 13.73
N LYS A 225 -25.15 -29.58 13.39
CA LYS A 225 -24.43 -28.43 13.97
C LYS A 225 -25.09 -27.10 13.60
N HIS A 226 -25.48 -26.93 12.33
CA HIS A 226 -26.17 -25.73 11.87
C HIS A 226 -27.49 -25.50 12.62
N LEU A 227 -28.31 -26.54 12.71
CA LEU A 227 -29.59 -26.53 13.44
C LEU A 227 -29.40 -26.28 14.93
N ALA A 228 -28.40 -26.93 15.56
CA ALA A 228 -28.09 -26.71 16.96
C ALA A 228 -27.64 -25.28 17.24
N GLY A 229 -26.81 -24.69 16.36
CA GLY A 229 -26.38 -23.30 16.46
C GLY A 229 -27.55 -22.33 16.31
N GLY A 230 -28.46 -22.57 15.36
CA GLY A 230 -29.68 -21.76 15.20
C GLY A 230 -30.56 -21.76 16.45
N ILE A 231 -30.78 -22.94 17.04
CA ILE A 231 -31.53 -23.08 18.30
C ILE A 231 -30.81 -22.38 19.45
N LYS A 232 -29.48 -22.50 19.57
CA LYS A 232 -28.69 -21.80 20.61
C LYS A 232 -28.76 -20.28 20.47
N TYR A 233 -28.75 -19.77 19.25
CA TYR A 233 -28.92 -18.34 18.98
C TYR A 233 -30.31 -17.87 19.43
N ALA A 234 -31.38 -18.53 18.97
CA ALA A 234 -32.76 -18.15 19.26
C ALA A 234 -33.10 -18.25 20.75
N THR A 235 -32.53 -19.22 21.46
CA THR A 235 -32.70 -19.42 22.91
C THR A 235 -31.78 -18.54 23.77
N ARG A 236 -30.88 -17.74 23.17
CA ARG A 236 -29.84 -16.95 23.86
C ARG A 236 -28.86 -17.78 24.71
N LEU A 237 -28.74 -19.07 24.44
CA LEU A 237 -27.68 -19.92 25.01
C LEU A 237 -26.30 -19.59 24.41
N SER A 238 -26.27 -18.85 23.30
CA SER A 238 -25.07 -18.23 22.73
C SER A 238 -25.13 -16.70 22.82
N ALA A 239 -23.98 -16.08 23.10
CA ALA A 239 -23.78 -14.64 23.05
C ALA A 239 -23.64 -14.09 21.62
N ALA A 240 -23.62 -14.96 20.59
CA ALA A 240 -23.54 -14.57 19.18
C ALA A 240 -24.62 -13.52 18.85
N GLY A 241 -24.19 -12.44 18.19
CA GLY A 241 -25.05 -11.40 17.64
C GLY A 241 -25.61 -11.81 16.27
N CYS A 242 -26.48 -10.96 15.73
CA CYS A 242 -27.03 -11.10 14.39
C CYS A 242 -27.06 -9.73 13.68
N ALA A 243 -26.01 -8.95 13.88
CA ALA A 243 -25.87 -7.67 13.20
C ALA A 243 -25.53 -7.93 11.73
N LYS A 244 -26.15 -7.16 10.82
CA LYS A 244 -25.84 -7.17 9.38
C LYS A 244 -24.32 -7.00 9.23
N THR A 245 -23.63 -7.94 8.59
CA THR A 245 -22.27 -7.66 8.09
C THR A 245 -22.38 -6.43 7.18
N GLN A 246 -21.64 -5.37 7.53
CA GLN A 246 -21.49 -4.20 6.67
C GLN A 246 -21.14 -4.71 5.26
N GLU A 247 -21.87 -4.29 4.23
CA GLU A 247 -21.45 -4.56 2.86
C GLU A 247 -20.01 -4.05 2.71
N ASP A 248 -19.15 -4.85 2.06
CA ASP A 248 -17.77 -4.47 1.77
C ASP A 248 -17.81 -3.07 1.13
N PRO A 249 -17.13 -2.06 1.72
CA PRO A 249 -17.08 -0.73 1.14
C PRO A 249 -16.57 -0.80 -0.29
N VAL A 250 -17.20 -0.05 -1.19
CA VAL A 250 -16.84 -0.03 -2.61
C VAL A 250 -16.11 1.26 -2.98
N ASP A 251 -15.44 1.25 -4.12
CA ASP A 251 -14.70 2.39 -4.70
C ASP A 251 -15.49 3.71 -4.65
N ALA A 252 -16.77 3.67 -5.03
CA ALA A 252 -17.66 4.83 -5.01
C ALA A 252 -17.96 5.39 -3.60
N ASP A 253 -17.66 4.65 -2.53
CA ASP A 253 -17.85 5.13 -1.17
C ASP A 253 -16.74 6.06 -0.69
N PHE A 254 -15.66 6.23 -1.45
CA PHE A 254 -14.50 7.01 -1.07
C PHE A 254 -14.34 8.25 -1.95
N ASP A 255 -13.70 9.26 -1.37
CA ASP A 255 -13.36 10.49 -2.06
C ASP A 255 -11.89 10.85 -1.80
N GLN A 256 -11.15 11.16 -2.85
CA GLN A 256 -9.74 11.57 -2.79
C GLN A 256 -9.63 13.09 -2.87
N ILE A 257 -9.48 13.73 -1.72
CA ILE A 257 -9.42 15.18 -1.61
C ILE A 257 -7.97 15.64 -1.70
N THR A 258 -7.67 16.45 -2.71
CA THR A 258 -6.34 17.07 -2.87
C THR A 258 -6.18 18.23 -1.88
N LEU A 259 -5.21 18.13 -0.96
CA LEU A 259 -4.88 19.20 -0.01
C LEU A 259 -3.71 20.07 -0.49
N ALA A 260 -2.72 19.45 -1.13
CA ALA A 260 -1.61 20.11 -1.79
C ALA A 260 -1.23 19.32 -3.03
N LYS A 261 -0.78 19.99 -4.10
CA LYS A 261 -0.29 19.37 -5.32
C LYS A 261 0.70 20.30 -6.02
N GLY A 262 1.76 19.73 -6.58
CA GLY A 262 2.83 20.42 -7.26
C GLY A 262 4.05 20.69 -6.39
N GLU A 263 5.23 20.64 -7.00
CA GLU A 263 6.55 20.88 -6.40
C GLU A 263 6.60 22.15 -5.54
N GLU A 264 5.89 23.21 -5.92
CA GLU A 264 5.87 24.48 -5.19
C GLU A 264 5.21 24.37 -3.80
N LYS A 265 4.49 23.27 -3.54
CA LYS A 265 3.81 22.98 -2.26
C LYS A 265 4.38 21.77 -1.53
N THR A 266 5.02 20.86 -2.23
CA THR A 266 5.49 19.57 -1.69
C THR A 266 7.01 19.45 -1.66
N GLY A 267 7.73 20.18 -2.53
CA GLY A 267 9.13 19.91 -2.84
C GLY A 267 9.32 18.46 -3.32
N GLU A 268 10.49 17.86 -3.07
CA GLU A 268 10.69 16.41 -3.16
C GLU A 268 10.14 15.75 -1.87
N PRO A 269 8.91 15.23 -1.87
CA PRO A 269 8.20 14.94 -0.62
C PRO A 269 8.72 13.65 0.02
N ILE A 270 8.91 13.64 1.34
CA ILE A 270 9.47 12.49 2.06
C ILE A 270 8.52 11.94 3.13
N ALA A 271 8.08 12.73 4.10
CA ALA A 271 7.22 12.25 5.18
C ALA A 271 6.12 13.25 5.50
N LEU A 272 5.02 12.77 6.07
CA LEU A 272 3.93 13.60 6.59
C LEU A 272 3.65 13.29 8.06
N SER A 273 2.96 14.21 8.73
CA SER A 273 2.34 13.95 10.02
C SER A 273 1.04 14.74 10.17
N VAL A 274 -0.02 14.06 10.60
CA VAL A 274 -1.36 14.65 10.73
C VAL A 274 -1.54 15.28 12.12
N LEU A 275 -1.89 16.56 12.13
CA LEU A 275 -2.12 17.33 13.35
C LEU A 275 -3.51 17.05 13.96
N PRO A 276 -3.70 17.28 15.28
CA PRO A 276 -5.00 17.09 15.94
C PRO A 276 -6.16 17.89 15.35
N ASN A 277 -5.87 18.98 14.65
CA ASN A 277 -6.84 19.83 13.96
C ASN A 277 -7.05 19.44 12.49
N ARG A 278 -6.54 18.28 12.05
CA ARG A 278 -6.65 17.71 10.68
C ARG A 278 -5.76 18.36 9.62
N ASP A 279 -4.94 19.32 10.02
CA ASP A 279 -3.92 19.91 9.16
C ASP A 279 -2.71 18.97 9.10
N VAL A 280 -1.84 19.16 8.12
CA VAL A 280 -0.72 18.27 7.83
C VAL A 280 0.59 19.04 7.89
N LEU A 281 1.59 18.47 8.56
CA LEU A 281 2.99 18.81 8.31
C LEU A 281 3.54 17.80 7.31
N HIS A 282 4.20 18.25 6.25
CA HIS A 282 4.95 17.36 5.37
C HIS A 282 6.31 17.93 5.05
N THR A 283 7.26 17.09 4.66
CA THR A 283 8.65 17.48 4.47
C THR A 283 9.10 17.27 3.04
N SER A 284 10.04 18.10 2.59
CA SER A 284 10.86 17.79 1.42
C SER A 284 12.30 17.47 1.80
N ARG A 285 12.96 16.63 0.99
CA ARG A 285 14.33 16.14 1.27
C ARG A 285 15.34 17.26 1.44
N ASP A 286 15.17 18.37 0.73
CA ASP A 286 15.99 19.60 0.82
C ASP A 286 15.86 20.37 2.15
N GLY A 287 15.08 19.85 3.11
CA GLY A 287 14.98 20.36 4.47
C GLY A 287 13.81 21.30 4.73
N ARG A 288 12.93 21.56 3.75
CA ARG A 288 11.70 22.33 4.01
C ARG A 288 10.68 21.49 4.77
N VAL A 289 10.02 22.12 5.73
CA VAL A 289 8.84 21.62 6.44
C VAL A 289 7.67 22.49 6.03
N TRP A 290 6.66 21.89 5.45
CA TRP A 290 5.45 22.53 4.97
C TRP A 290 4.32 22.36 5.97
N TYR A 291 3.37 23.29 5.95
CA TYR A 291 2.11 23.22 6.65
C TYR A 291 0.98 23.33 5.62
N THR A 292 0.15 22.30 5.56
CA THR A 292 -1.04 22.27 4.70
C THR A 292 -2.29 22.15 5.56
N SER A 293 -3.20 23.12 5.44
CA SER A 293 -4.46 23.08 6.17
C SER A 293 -5.42 22.05 5.58
N SER A 294 -6.35 21.58 6.42
CA SER A 294 -7.49 20.75 6.05
C SER A 294 -8.43 21.40 5.02
N SER A 295 -8.27 22.70 4.78
CA SER A 295 -8.95 23.47 3.74
C SER A 295 -8.08 23.72 2.50
N ALA A 296 -7.02 22.94 2.30
CA ALA A 296 -6.11 22.97 1.15
C ALA A 296 -5.31 24.29 0.98
N THR A 297 -4.91 24.94 2.08
CA THR A 297 -3.99 26.10 2.07
C THR A 297 -2.61 25.63 2.48
N THR A 298 -1.58 25.86 1.66
CA THR A 298 -0.20 25.40 1.95
C THR A 298 0.75 26.57 2.14
N SER A 299 1.63 26.47 3.14
CA SER A 299 2.69 27.45 3.41
C SER A 299 3.94 26.81 4.01
N LEU A 300 5.08 27.46 3.89
CA LEU A 300 6.32 26.97 4.50
C LEU A 300 6.28 27.15 6.03
N ALA A 301 6.39 26.08 6.81
CA ALA A 301 6.47 26.12 8.26
C ALA A 301 7.88 26.48 8.75
N GLY A 302 8.92 25.93 8.09
CA GLY A 302 10.31 26.21 8.40
C GLY A 302 11.27 25.46 7.47
N GLN A 303 12.57 25.72 7.59
CA GLN A 303 13.60 25.02 6.81
C GLN A 303 14.79 24.67 7.70
N ILE A 304 15.23 23.41 7.61
CA ILE A 304 16.41 22.89 8.29
C ILE A 304 17.58 22.85 7.29
N PRO A 305 18.75 23.40 7.63
CA PRO A 305 19.93 23.22 6.79
C PRO A 305 20.38 21.76 6.77
N VAL A 306 20.27 21.12 5.61
CA VAL A 306 20.63 19.71 5.43
C VAL A 306 21.81 19.52 4.48
N TYR A 307 22.57 18.46 4.71
CA TYR A 307 23.41 17.84 3.69
C TYR A 307 22.49 16.98 2.81
N ASN A 308 22.56 17.14 1.49
CA ASN A 308 21.60 16.56 0.54
C ASN A 308 22.28 15.88 -0.65
N HIS A 309 23.38 15.17 -0.41
CA HIS A 309 24.04 14.34 -1.42
C HIS A 309 23.38 12.95 -1.44
N ASP A 310 23.20 12.34 -2.61
CA ASP A 310 22.51 11.04 -2.77
C ASP A 310 21.12 11.04 -2.11
N GLU A 311 20.84 10.06 -1.24
CA GLU A 311 19.59 9.95 -0.48
C GLU A 311 19.52 10.87 0.75
N ASP A 312 20.59 11.58 1.10
CA ASP A 312 20.60 12.41 2.31
C ASP A 312 19.66 13.60 2.22
N GLY A 313 19.23 14.05 3.41
CA GLY A 313 18.35 15.19 3.55
C GLY A 313 17.51 15.11 4.82
N LEU A 314 16.31 15.67 4.77
CA LEU A 314 15.28 15.52 5.80
C LEU A 314 14.42 14.28 5.52
N GLN A 315 14.50 13.28 6.41
CA GLN A 315 14.01 11.93 6.19
C GLN A 315 12.68 11.60 6.89
N GLY A 316 12.38 12.29 7.99
CA GLY A 316 11.21 11.98 8.81
C GLY A 316 10.66 13.17 9.57
N VAL A 317 9.34 13.16 9.76
CA VAL A 317 8.59 14.09 10.61
C VAL A 317 7.59 13.30 11.44
N ALA A 318 7.40 13.70 12.70
CA ALA A 318 6.29 13.21 13.52
C ALA A 318 5.93 14.23 14.59
N ILE A 319 4.69 14.21 15.06
CA ILE A 319 4.27 15.02 16.21
C ILE A 319 4.31 14.23 17.51
N ASP A 320 4.61 14.92 18.61
CA ASP A 320 4.55 14.31 19.94
C ASP A 320 3.12 13.83 20.27
N PRO A 321 2.93 12.68 20.93
CA PRO A 321 1.58 12.23 21.31
C PRO A 321 0.79 13.22 22.18
N ASP A 322 1.46 14.16 22.87
CA ASP A 322 0.81 15.26 23.62
C ASP A 322 0.90 16.62 22.86
N PHE A 323 0.94 16.58 21.53
CA PHE A 323 1.11 17.75 20.65
C PHE A 323 0.09 18.85 20.94
N ALA A 324 -1.16 18.49 21.22
CA ALA A 324 -2.23 19.45 21.54
C ALA A 324 -1.87 20.38 22.72
N ARG A 325 -0.97 19.94 23.62
CA ARG A 325 -0.48 20.74 24.74
C ARG A 325 0.92 21.26 24.53
N ASN A 326 1.81 20.44 23.97
CA ASN A 326 3.23 20.74 23.93
C ASN A 326 3.73 21.27 22.58
N ARG A 327 3.04 21.03 21.47
CA ARG A 327 3.42 21.45 20.11
C ARG A 327 4.85 21.06 19.68
N TRP A 328 5.34 19.90 20.12
CA TRP A 328 6.64 19.37 19.69
C TRP A 328 6.53 18.61 18.37
N VAL A 329 7.38 18.96 17.41
CA VAL A 329 7.58 18.27 16.13
C VAL A 329 8.96 17.62 16.15
N TYR A 330 9.05 16.33 15.88
CA TYR A 330 10.28 15.58 15.73
C TYR A 330 10.70 15.58 14.27
N LEU A 331 11.99 15.76 14.00
CA LEU A 331 12.59 15.69 12.67
C LEU A 331 13.83 14.78 12.73
N TYR A 332 14.03 13.98 11.69
CA TYR A 332 15.25 13.19 11.48
C TYR A 332 15.90 13.59 10.17
N TYR A 333 17.14 14.10 10.22
CA TYR A 333 17.77 14.74 9.08
C TYR A 333 19.29 14.63 9.08
N ALA A 334 19.89 14.75 7.89
CA ALA A 334 21.32 14.87 7.67
C ALA A 334 21.78 16.34 7.88
N PRO A 335 22.44 16.71 8.99
CA PRO A 335 22.90 18.09 9.20
C PRO A 335 24.08 18.42 8.27
N LYS A 336 24.22 19.70 7.92
CA LYS A 336 25.47 20.20 7.29
C LYS A 336 26.64 20.12 8.28
N LEU A 337 27.67 19.36 7.90
CA LEU A 337 28.94 19.24 8.63
C LEU A 337 30.08 19.83 7.80
N ASN A 338 31.33 19.46 8.12
CA ASN A 338 32.51 19.75 7.30
C ASN A 338 32.80 18.65 6.26
N THR A 339 31.84 17.74 6.05
CA THR A 339 31.87 16.70 5.02
C THR A 339 32.00 17.32 3.63
N PRO A 340 32.85 16.78 2.74
CA PRO A 340 32.92 17.22 1.35
C PRO A 340 31.57 17.10 0.62
N ALA A 341 31.36 17.99 -0.37
CA ALA A 341 30.11 18.06 -1.13
C ALA A 341 30.07 17.15 -2.37
N GLY A 342 31.19 16.51 -2.73
CA GLY A 342 31.26 15.53 -3.83
C GLY A 342 31.44 14.11 -3.32
N ASP A 343 31.76 13.21 -4.23
CA ASP A 343 31.76 11.76 -3.95
C ASP A 343 32.91 11.32 -3.04
N ALA A 344 32.61 10.36 -2.17
CA ALA A 344 33.58 9.60 -1.40
C ALA A 344 34.28 8.59 -2.31
N PRO A 345 35.60 8.38 -2.17
CA PRO A 345 36.29 7.40 -2.99
C PRO A 345 35.81 5.98 -2.65
N GLU A 346 35.58 5.16 -3.67
CA GLU A 346 35.19 3.76 -3.46
C GLU A 346 36.31 2.89 -2.89
N ASN A 347 37.57 3.23 -3.20
CA ASN A 347 38.76 2.54 -2.72
C ASN A 347 39.77 3.56 -2.19
N GLY A 348 40.55 3.18 -1.19
CA GLY A 348 41.49 4.08 -0.53
C GLY A 348 41.91 3.60 0.85
N THR A 349 42.54 4.49 1.59
CA THR A 349 42.95 4.25 2.98
C THR A 349 41.87 4.78 3.93
N PRO A 350 41.88 4.36 5.22
CA PRO A 350 41.01 4.97 6.22
C PRO A 350 41.10 6.49 6.35
N ALA A 351 42.24 7.09 5.94
CA ALA A 351 42.40 8.54 5.93
C ALA A 351 41.63 9.22 4.78
N ASP A 352 41.45 8.52 3.66
CA ASP A 352 40.70 9.04 2.50
C ASP A 352 39.18 9.03 2.76
N PHE A 353 38.69 8.05 3.54
CA PHE A 353 37.29 7.96 3.94
C PHE A 353 36.92 8.86 5.13
N ALA A 354 37.88 9.20 6.00
CA ALA A 354 37.62 9.93 7.24
C ALA A 354 36.88 11.28 7.08
N PRO A 355 37.14 12.10 6.05
CA PRO A 355 36.39 13.35 5.82
C PRO A 355 34.90 13.15 5.57
N PHE A 356 34.48 11.96 5.14
CA PHE A 356 33.10 11.64 4.78
C PHE A 356 32.27 11.11 5.95
N LYS A 357 32.87 10.90 7.12
CA LYS A 357 32.14 10.46 8.32
C LYS A 357 31.18 11.53 8.81
N GLY A 358 29.92 11.13 9.01
CA GLY A 358 28.86 11.99 9.49
C GLY A 358 27.88 11.27 10.42
N TYR A 359 26.69 11.85 10.54
CA TYR A 359 25.57 11.27 11.26
C TYR A 359 24.26 11.91 10.79
N ASN A 360 23.17 11.16 10.88
CA ASN A 360 21.81 11.70 10.88
C ASN A 360 21.39 12.07 12.32
N GLN A 361 20.66 13.18 12.45
CA GLN A 361 20.28 13.81 13.70
C GLN A 361 18.77 13.67 13.91
N LEU A 362 18.36 13.01 15.01
CA LEU A 362 17.01 13.09 15.53
C LEU A 362 16.93 14.28 16.49
N SER A 363 16.07 15.26 16.18
CA SER A 363 15.81 16.44 17.01
C SER A 363 14.31 16.67 17.15
N ARG A 364 13.92 17.57 18.07
CA ARG A 364 12.56 18.13 18.09
C ARG A 364 12.56 19.65 18.22
N PHE A 365 11.50 20.27 17.71
CA PHE A 365 11.30 21.70 17.58
C PHE A 365 9.87 22.08 17.98
N LYS A 366 9.66 23.31 18.43
CA LYS A 366 8.33 23.86 18.71
C LYS A 366 7.70 24.37 17.44
N LEU A 367 6.46 23.97 17.19
CA LEU A 367 5.59 24.66 16.24
C LEU A 367 4.86 25.80 16.97
N GLY A 368 5.06 27.04 16.52
CA GLY A 368 4.34 28.22 17.02
C GLY A 368 2.85 28.18 16.69
N THR A 369 2.04 29.02 17.34
CA THR A 369 0.60 29.13 17.04
C THR A 369 0.30 29.80 15.70
N ASP A 370 1.30 30.43 15.11
CA ASP A 370 1.35 30.93 13.73
C ASP A 370 1.74 29.84 12.72
N ASN A 371 1.84 28.58 13.17
CA ASN A 371 2.22 27.42 12.38
C ASN A 371 3.64 27.49 11.78
N LYS A 372 4.52 28.31 12.38
CA LYS A 372 5.94 28.37 12.02
C LYS A 372 6.79 27.56 13.00
N LEU A 373 7.83 26.92 12.49
CA LEU A 373 8.78 26.16 13.29
C LEU A 373 9.78 27.11 13.96
N ASP A 374 9.85 27.09 15.29
CA ASP A 374 10.90 27.80 16.02
C ASP A 374 12.20 26.99 15.96
N ILE A 375 13.05 27.30 15.00
CA ILE A 375 14.34 26.62 14.79
C ILE A 375 15.25 26.74 16.01
N ALA A 376 15.17 27.85 16.76
CA ALA A 376 16.00 28.07 17.94
C ALA A 376 15.59 27.17 19.13
N SER A 377 14.40 26.57 19.09
CA SER A 377 13.91 25.65 20.12
C SER A 377 14.47 24.23 20.02
N GLU A 378 15.39 23.97 19.07
CA GLU A 378 15.94 22.65 18.80
C GLU A 378 16.40 21.93 20.08
N GLN A 379 15.92 20.70 20.23
CA GLN A 379 16.44 19.75 21.20
C GLN A 379 16.98 18.52 20.48
N LYS A 380 18.31 18.39 20.42
CA LYS A 380 19.01 17.22 19.88
C LYS A 380 18.83 16.01 20.79
N ILE A 381 18.42 14.88 20.21
CA ILE A 381 18.05 13.68 20.97
C ILE A 381 19.04 12.55 20.74
N LEU A 382 19.23 12.14 19.48
CA LEU A 382 20.03 10.98 19.11
C LEU A 382 20.76 11.24 17.79
N GLN A 383 21.99 10.76 17.70
CA GLN A 383 22.79 10.76 16.47
C GLN A 383 22.97 9.32 16.02
N VAL A 384 22.65 9.05 14.75
CA VAL A 384 22.86 7.77 14.08
C VAL A 384 24.04 7.97 13.13
N PRO A 385 25.15 7.21 13.25
CA PRO A 385 26.29 7.36 12.34
C PRO A 385 25.87 7.21 10.88
N ALA A 386 26.58 7.88 9.98
CA ALA A 386 26.41 7.78 8.53
C ALA A 386 27.76 7.98 7.83
N GLU A 387 27.99 7.33 6.71
CA GLU A 387 29.13 7.54 5.82
C GLU A 387 28.62 8.27 4.57
N ARG A 388 29.11 9.49 4.34
CA ARG A 388 28.56 10.42 3.33
C ARG A 388 29.27 10.34 1.99
N GLY A 389 28.72 11.02 0.99
CA GLY A 389 29.32 11.11 -0.36
C GLY A 389 29.25 9.81 -1.14
N ILE A 390 28.50 8.83 -0.65
CA ILE A 390 28.22 7.59 -1.32
C ILE A 390 26.92 7.03 -0.75
N CYS A 391 25.99 6.66 -1.62
CA CYS A 391 24.73 5.99 -1.29
C CYS A 391 24.98 4.64 -0.54
N CYS A 392 24.10 4.12 0.33
CA CYS A 392 22.62 4.23 0.30
C CYS A 392 21.91 3.93 1.64
N HIS A 393 20.58 4.09 1.64
CA HIS A 393 19.61 3.67 2.65
C HIS A 393 19.59 4.51 3.92
N ALA A 394 18.80 5.58 3.91
CA ALA A 394 18.67 6.47 5.07
C ALA A 394 17.69 5.95 6.16
N GLY A 395 16.65 5.20 5.79
CA GLY A 395 15.50 4.93 6.65
C GLY A 395 14.80 6.24 7.06
N GLY A 396 14.34 6.34 8.31
CA GLY A 396 14.03 7.64 8.93
C GLY A 396 12.60 7.88 9.35
N GLU A 397 11.72 6.88 9.29
CA GLU A 397 10.36 6.99 9.80
C GLU A 397 10.34 7.13 11.33
N ILE A 398 9.42 7.95 11.85
CA ILE A 398 9.25 8.20 13.28
C ILE A 398 7.79 7.94 13.67
N ASP A 399 7.55 7.07 14.64
CA ASP A 399 6.19 6.89 15.20
C ASP A 399 6.26 6.54 16.70
N PHE A 400 5.11 6.51 17.37
CA PHE A 400 4.98 6.37 18.81
C PHE A 400 4.00 5.27 19.21
N ASP A 401 4.40 4.45 20.20
CA ASP A 401 3.44 3.58 20.88
C ASP A 401 2.49 4.35 21.80
N ALA A 402 1.43 3.69 22.29
CA ALA A 402 0.47 4.28 23.23
C ALA A 402 1.08 4.72 24.58
N LYS A 403 2.32 4.33 24.89
CA LYS A 403 3.05 4.78 26.09
C LYS A 403 3.93 6.01 25.78
N GLY A 404 3.89 6.49 24.54
CA GLY A 404 4.69 7.58 24.01
C GLY A 404 6.18 7.26 23.95
N ASN A 405 6.57 6.00 23.77
CA ASN A 405 7.94 5.68 23.36
C ASN A 405 8.06 5.98 21.87
N LEU A 406 9.14 6.65 21.50
CA LEU A 406 9.49 6.95 20.12
C LEU A 406 10.16 5.72 19.50
N TYR A 407 9.73 5.37 18.30
CA TYR A 407 10.39 4.43 17.41
C TYR A 407 10.99 5.21 16.23
N LEU A 408 12.18 4.81 15.80
CA LEU A 408 12.88 5.39 14.65
C LEU A 408 13.46 4.25 13.81
N SER A 409 13.17 4.23 12.51
CA SER A 409 13.85 3.32 11.58
C SER A 409 15.14 3.95 11.07
N THR A 410 16.15 3.13 10.83
CA THR A 410 17.44 3.54 10.28
C THR A 410 17.85 2.56 9.20
N GLY A 411 18.18 3.07 8.02
CA GLY A 411 18.78 2.26 6.96
C GLY A 411 20.20 1.83 7.31
N ASP A 412 20.71 0.85 6.57
CA ASP A 412 21.98 0.21 6.83
C ASP A 412 23.21 1.03 6.42
N ASP A 413 23.00 2.15 5.71
CA ASP A 413 24.05 3.04 5.21
C ASP A 413 25.01 2.30 4.26
N SER A 414 24.55 1.24 3.59
CA SER A 414 25.41 0.37 2.78
C SER A 414 25.13 0.53 1.29
N ASN A 415 26.22 0.62 0.54
CA ASN A 415 26.16 0.64 -0.90
C ASN A 415 25.92 -0.79 -1.41
N PRO A 416 24.83 -1.05 -2.15
CA PRO A 416 24.52 -2.38 -2.65
C PRO A 416 25.28 -2.73 -3.94
N PHE A 417 25.89 -1.76 -4.62
CA PHE A 417 26.56 -1.96 -5.91
C PHE A 417 27.90 -2.70 -5.74
N SER A 418 28.43 -3.24 -6.85
CA SER A 418 29.59 -4.15 -6.87
C SER A 418 29.41 -5.45 -6.04
N SER A 419 28.17 -5.85 -5.76
CA SER A 419 27.80 -7.12 -5.14
C SER A 419 27.13 -8.10 -6.12
N ASP A 420 27.07 -7.76 -7.41
CA ASP A 420 26.27 -8.48 -8.44
C ASP A 420 24.79 -8.62 -8.02
N GLY A 421 24.27 -7.64 -7.28
CA GLY A 421 22.91 -7.61 -6.74
C GLY A 421 22.67 -8.42 -5.47
N TYR A 422 23.64 -9.18 -4.95
CA TYR A 422 23.48 -9.99 -3.74
C TYR A 422 23.84 -9.23 -2.45
N THR A 423 24.16 -9.95 -1.37
CA THR A 423 24.56 -9.35 -0.11
C THR A 423 25.93 -8.59 -0.20
N PRO A 424 26.00 -7.30 0.18
CA PRO A 424 27.24 -6.53 0.17
C PRO A 424 28.05 -6.79 1.46
N ILE A 425 29.07 -7.65 1.35
CA ILE A 425 29.94 -8.07 2.46
C ILE A 425 31.43 -7.92 2.11
N ASP A 426 31.80 -6.84 1.42
CA ASP A 426 33.18 -6.61 0.96
C ASP A 426 34.09 -6.07 2.08
N GLU A 427 34.88 -6.98 2.63
CA GLU A 427 35.78 -6.74 3.76
C GLU A 427 37.20 -6.32 3.36
N ARG A 428 37.48 -6.10 2.06
CA ARG A 428 38.81 -5.69 1.59
C ARG A 428 39.30 -4.43 2.33
N ALA A 429 40.56 -4.44 2.73
CA ALA A 429 41.12 -3.40 3.59
C ALA A 429 41.22 -2.03 2.91
N ASP A 430 41.33 -2.01 1.57
CA ASP A 430 41.35 -0.84 0.71
C ASP A 430 39.97 -0.46 0.15
N ARG A 431 38.91 -1.23 0.43
CA ARG A 431 37.54 -0.91 0.02
C ARG A 431 36.88 0.03 1.02
N ASN A 432 36.11 1.00 0.53
CA ASN A 432 35.30 1.89 1.36
C ASN A 432 34.36 1.07 2.27
N PRO A 433 34.28 1.37 3.58
CA PRO A 433 33.43 0.67 4.52
C PRO A 433 31.97 0.47 4.13
N VAL A 434 31.38 1.34 3.32
CA VAL A 434 29.95 1.25 2.94
C VAL A 434 29.59 -0.03 2.19
N TYR A 435 30.56 -0.71 1.56
CA TYR A 435 30.36 -1.98 0.86
C TYR A 435 30.29 -3.22 1.78
N ASP A 436 30.28 -3.03 3.10
CA ASP A 436 30.11 -4.10 4.09
C ASP A 436 28.92 -3.81 5.03
N ALA A 437 27.76 -4.37 4.72
CA ALA A 437 26.54 -4.27 5.53
C ALA A 437 26.67 -4.97 6.90
N GLN A 438 27.69 -5.82 7.08
CA GLN A 438 27.91 -6.49 8.36
C GLN A 438 28.36 -5.50 9.45
N ARG A 439 28.98 -4.37 9.07
CA ARG A 439 29.40 -3.33 10.01
C ARG A 439 28.22 -2.60 10.66
N SER A 440 27.03 -2.62 10.03
CA SER A 440 25.82 -1.89 10.40
C SER A 440 24.69 -2.84 10.79
N SER A 441 23.95 -3.41 9.84
CA SER A 441 22.69 -4.16 10.07
C SER A 441 22.85 -5.33 11.04
N ALA A 442 23.91 -6.12 10.86
CA ALA A 442 24.25 -7.23 11.75
C ALA A 442 25.04 -6.82 13.00
N ASN A 443 25.53 -5.59 13.10
CA ASN A 443 26.34 -5.15 14.22
C ASN A 443 25.44 -4.71 15.38
N THR A 444 25.51 -5.45 16.49
CA THR A 444 24.72 -5.17 17.71
C THR A 444 25.14 -3.89 18.42
N ASN A 445 26.32 -3.34 18.09
CA ASN A 445 26.87 -2.12 18.66
C ASN A 445 26.76 -0.90 17.71
N ASP A 446 25.99 -1.01 16.63
CA ASP A 446 25.71 0.06 15.67
C ASP A 446 24.20 0.40 15.66
N LEU A 447 23.85 1.61 15.24
CA LEU A 447 22.47 2.08 15.20
C LEU A 447 21.84 2.03 13.80
N ARG A 448 22.60 1.73 12.74
CA ARG A 448 22.15 1.62 11.35
C ARG A 448 21.58 0.24 11.03
N GLY A 449 20.58 0.16 10.16
CA GLY A 449 19.87 -1.07 9.80
C GLY A 449 19.02 -1.61 10.97
N LYS A 450 18.29 -0.72 11.66
CA LYS A 450 17.58 -1.00 12.93
C LYS A 450 16.19 -0.36 12.96
N VAL A 451 15.37 -0.86 13.88
CA VAL A 451 14.31 -0.08 14.53
C VAL A 451 14.77 0.22 15.95
N LEU A 452 14.93 1.50 16.26
CA LEU A 452 15.33 2.02 17.56
C LEU A 452 14.11 2.37 18.39
N ARG A 453 14.15 2.17 19.71
CA ARG A 453 13.07 2.55 20.63
C ARG A 453 13.61 3.27 21.86
N ILE A 454 13.16 4.51 22.07
CA ILE A 454 13.58 5.37 23.18
C ILE A 454 12.38 6.09 23.82
N LYS A 455 12.54 6.61 25.03
CA LYS A 455 11.57 7.53 25.65
C LYS A 455 12.20 8.90 25.82
N VAL A 456 11.75 9.86 25.00
CA VAL A 456 12.25 11.24 25.03
C VAL A 456 11.68 11.99 26.23
N GLY A 457 12.57 12.64 26.99
CA GLY A 457 12.28 13.44 28.17
C GLY A 457 12.57 14.92 27.93
N ALA A 458 12.69 15.70 29.01
CA ALA A 458 12.95 17.13 28.92
C ALA A 458 14.34 17.45 28.35
N GLY A 459 14.43 18.53 27.56
CA GLY A 459 15.70 19.03 27.02
C GLY A 459 16.40 18.06 26.05
N GLY A 460 15.65 17.24 25.31
CA GLY A 460 16.20 16.27 24.34
C GLY A 460 16.81 15.00 24.95
N LYS A 461 16.97 14.91 26.27
CA LYS A 461 17.45 13.70 26.93
C LYS A 461 16.47 12.55 26.72
N TYR A 462 16.95 11.32 26.56
CA TYR A 462 16.09 10.15 26.48
C TYR A 462 16.48 9.06 27.49
N THR A 463 15.56 8.12 27.70
CA THR A 463 15.77 6.91 28.49
C THR A 463 15.49 5.67 27.64
N ILE A 464 16.01 4.52 28.06
CA ILE A 464 15.80 3.23 27.38
C ILE A 464 14.57 2.54 28.00
N PRO A 465 13.50 2.31 27.23
CA PRO A 465 12.36 1.51 27.68
C PRO A 465 12.78 0.06 27.98
N LYS A 466 12.07 -0.60 28.91
CA LYS A 466 12.26 -2.03 29.14
C LYS A 466 11.77 -2.83 27.92
N GLY A 467 12.45 -3.94 27.64
CA GLY A 467 12.05 -4.85 26.56
C GLY A 467 12.51 -4.41 25.18
N ASN A 468 13.64 -3.71 25.07
CA ASN A 468 14.43 -3.65 23.84
C ASN A 468 15.25 -4.94 23.69
N LEU A 469 15.77 -5.19 22.49
CA LEU A 469 16.47 -6.44 22.15
C LEU A 469 17.67 -6.70 23.06
N PHE A 470 18.41 -5.64 23.39
CA PHE A 470 19.55 -5.69 24.30
C PHE A 470 19.27 -4.91 25.58
N PRO A 471 19.36 -5.55 26.76
CA PRO A 471 19.25 -4.85 28.04
C PRO A 471 20.34 -3.78 28.20
N LYS A 472 19.98 -2.64 28.81
CA LYS A 472 20.93 -1.57 29.14
C LYS A 472 22.12 -2.09 29.95
N GLY A 473 23.32 -1.79 29.47
CA GLY A 473 24.58 -2.21 30.10
C GLY A 473 25.15 -3.53 29.56
N THR A 474 24.47 -4.20 28.63
CA THR A 474 25.01 -5.37 27.93
C THR A 474 26.22 -4.94 27.08
N ALA A 475 27.38 -5.54 27.35
CA ALA A 475 28.61 -5.19 26.66
C ALA A 475 28.50 -5.45 25.14
N LYS A 476 29.12 -4.60 24.33
CA LYS A 476 29.12 -4.68 22.85
C LYS A 476 27.72 -4.61 22.22
N THR A 477 26.78 -3.91 22.87
CA THR A 477 25.43 -3.73 22.32
C THR A 477 24.93 -2.31 22.52
N ARG A 478 24.03 -1.87 21.64
CA ARG A 478 23.26 -0.62 21.80
C ARG A 478 21.89 -0.94 22.39
N PRO A 479 21.57 -0.43 23.60
CA PRO A 479 20.29 -0.71 24.24
C PRO A 479 19.10 0.03 23.60
N GLU A 480 19.34 0.94 22.66
CA GLU A 480 18.33 1.59 21.83
C GLU A 480 17.66 0.62 20.86
N ILE A 481 18.33 -0.47 20.46
CA ILE A 481 17.87 -1.41 19.44
C ILE A 481 16.65 -2.18 19.92
N TYR A 482 15.50 -1.98 19.27
CA TYR A 482 14.31 -2.80 19.44
C TYR A 482 14.29 -3.96 18.44
N ALA A 483 14.60 -3.69 17.17
CA ALA A 483 14.79 -4.72 16.15
C ALA A 483 16.03 -4.39 15.31
N MET A 484 16.67 -5.43 14.75
CA MET A 484 17.88 -5.30 13.93
C MET A 484 17.84 -6.20 12.70
N GLY A 485 18.82 -6.03 11.82
CA GLY A 485 18.99 -6.88 10.64
C GLY A 485 18.08 -6.47 9.50
N PHE A 486 17.98 -5.16 9.24
CA PHE A 486 17.25 -4.59 8.11
C PHE A 486 18.21 -3.95 7.11
N ARG A 487 17.84 -3.88 5.83
CA ARG A 487 18.58 -3.16 4.78
C ARG A 487 18.13 -1.71 4.70
N ASN A 488 16.89 -1.47 4.28
CA ASN A 488 16.28 -0.16 4.18
C ASN A 488 14.83 -0.18 4.71
N PRO A 489 14.63 -0.16 6.05
CA PRO A 489 13.31 -0.12 6.67
C PRO A 489 12.71 1.29 6.55
N PHE A 490 12.37 1.72 5.34
CA PHE A 490 12.11 3.13 5.04
C PHE A 490 10.80 3.64 5.66
N ARG A 491 9.73 2.84 5.65
CA ARG A 491 8.43 3.19 6.24
C ARG A 491 7.89 2.09 7.16
N PHE A 492 7.34 2.51 8.30
CA PHE A 492 6.63 1.65 9.23
C PHE A 492 5.52 2.42 9.97
N ALA A 493 4.60 1.69 10.58
CA ALA A 493 3.66 2.25 11.55
C ALA A 493 3.59 1.39 12.82
N VAL A 494 3.37 2.02 13.97
CA VAL A 494 3.12 1.35 15.24
C VAL A 494 1.62 1.30 15.49
N ASP A 495 1.05 0.09 15.52
CA ASP A 495 -0.31 -0.08 16.00
C ASP A 495 -0.38 0.26 17.49
N ARG A 496 -1.01 1.38 17.83
CA ARG A 496 -1.12 1.84 19.23
C ARG A 496 -1.96 0.91 20.10
N LYS A 497 -2.86 0.09 19.53
CA LYS A 497 -3.72 -0.84 20.28
C LYS A 497 -2.93 -2.08 20.72
N THR A 498 -2.16 -2.68 19.81
CA THR A 498 -1.40 -3.92 20.07
C THR A 498 0.06 -3.65 20.48
N GLY A 499 0.64 -2.54 20.04
CA GLY A 499 2.06 -2.23 20.13
C GLY A 499 2.93 -2.93 19.07
N TRP A 500 2.32 -3.56 18.06
CA TRP A 500 3.04 -4.19 16.95
C TRP A 500 3.51 -3.15 15.94
N ILE A 501 4.60 -3.46 15.24
CA ILE A 501 5.15 -2.60 14.18
C ILE A 501 4.91 -3.26 12.83
N HIS A 502 4.23 -2.55 11.94
CA HIS A 502 4.03 -2.92 10.54
C HIS A 502 5.09 -2.21 9.73
N LEU A 503 6.10 -2.95 9.28
CA LEU A 503 7.29 -2.42 8.63
C LEU A 503 7.47 -3.05 7.26
N ALA A 504 7.97 -2.28 6.30
CA ALA A 504 8.50 -2.83 5.06
C ALA A 504 10.02 -2.69 5.02
N ASP A 505 10.69 -3.66 4.40
CA ASP A 505 12.13 -3.61 4.16
C ASP A 505 12.45 -3.96 2.70
N TYR A 506 13.37 -3.20 2.11
CA TYR A 506 13.83 -3.44 0.75
C TYR A 506 14.81 -4.62 0.70
N GLY A 507 14.74 -5.39 -0.38
CA GLY A 507 15.57 -6.55 -0.64
C GLY A 507 16.88 -6.26 -1.38
N PRO A 508 17.65 -7.32 -1.70
CA PRO A 508 18.77 -7.26 -2.63
C PRO A 508 18.26 -7.05 -4.08
N ASP A 509 19.16 -6.66 -4.98
CA ASP A 509 18.84 -6.27 -6.35
C ASP A 509 19.09 -7.42 -7.38
N ALA A 510 19.40 -8.63 -6.91
CA ALA A 510 19.74 -9.77 -7.77
C ALA A 510 18.53 -10.24 -8.61
N GLY A 511 18.62 -10.21 -9.94
CA GLY A 511 17.52 -10.63 -10.83
C GLY A 511 17.14 -12.12 -10.77
N ALA A 512 17.98 -12.97 -10.18
CA ALA A 512 17.69 -14.40 -9.97
C ALA A 512 18.51 -14.97 -8.79
N ALA A 513 18.13 -16.15 -8.31
CA ALA A 513 18.92 -16.88 -7.32
C ALA A 513 20.16 -17.55 -7.95
N ASP A 514 21.29 -17.54 -7.24
CA ASP A 514 22.52 -18.26 -7.59
C ASP A 514 22.97 -19.13 -6.40
N PRO A 515 23.08 -20.46 -6.55
CA PRO A 515 23.60 -21.35 -5.51
C PRO A 515 24.98 -20.98 -4.94
N LYS A 516 25.77 -20.16 -5.65
CA LYS A 516 27.07 -19.66 -5.22
C LYS A 516 27.01 -18.31 -4.49
N ARG A 517 25.89 -17.60 -4.52
CA ARG A 517 25.77 -16.24 -3.96
C ARG A 517 24.60 -16.11 -2.98
N GLY A 518 23.43 -16.65 -3.30
CA GLY A 518 22.26 -16.62 -2.43
C GLY A 518 20.93 -16.55 -3.20
N PRO A 519 19.84 -16.20 -2.51
CA PRO A 519 18.53 -15.97 -3.15
C PRO A 519 18.57 -14.75 -4.08
N GLY A 520 17.59 -14.67 -4.98
CA GLY A 520 17.36 -13.48 -5.80
C GLY A 520 16.73 -12.33 -5.00
N GLY A 521 16.32 -11.28 -5.71
CA GLY A 521 15.56 -10.16 -5.18
C GLY A 521 14.37 -10.66 -4.37
N THR A 522 14.23 -10.17 -3.14
CA THR A 522 13.09 -10.50 -2.29
C THR A 522 12.92 -9.35 -1.32
N VAL A 523 11.79 -8.68 -1.39
CA VAL A 523 11.43 -7.60 -0.46
C VAL A 523 10.47 -8.15 0.61
N GLU A 524 10.27 -7.40 1.70
CA GLU A 524 9.55 -7.91 2.87
C GLU A 524 8.54 -6.93 3.44
N PHE A 525 7.34 -7.43 3.76
CA PHE A 525 6.55 -6.88 4.87
C PHE A 525 6.83 -7.68 6.15
N ASN A 526 7.07 -6.97 7.23
CA ASN A 526 7.42 -7.47 8.56
C ASN A 526 6.39 -7.03 9.60
N LEU A 527 5.95 -7.99 10.43
CA LEU A 527 5.07 -7.73 11.57
C LEU A 527 5.85 -7.97 12.89
N ILE A 528 6.41 -6.90 13.44
CA ILE A 528 7.29 -6.97 14.62
C ILE A 528 6.46 -6.95 15.89
N LYS A 529 6.17 -8.14 16.43
CA LYS A 529 5.38 -8.32 17.66
C LYS A 529 6.22 -8.25 18.94
N LYS A 530 7.54 -8.41 18.81
CA LYS A 530 8.54 -8.43 19.89
C LYS A 530 9.91 -8.01 19.33
N PRO A 531 10.88 -7.61 20.18
CA PRO A 531 12.26 -7.42 19.75
C PRO A 531 12.84 -8.65 19.03
N GLY A 532 13.61 -8.44 17.96
CA GLY A 532 14.17 -9.54 17.16
C GLY A 532 15.25 -9.13 16.16
N ASN A 533 15.86 -10.13 15.52
CA ASN A 533 16.80 -9.98 14.41
C ASN A 533 16.12 -10.46 13.12
N PHE A 534 16.11 -9.64 12.07
CA PHE A 534 15.39 -9.87 10.81
C PHE A 534 16.32 -10.25 9.65
N GLY A 535 17.60 -10.50 9.94
CA GLY A 535 18.43 -11.37 9.11
C GLY A 535 19.45 -10.68 8.22
N TRP A 536 19.17 -9.48 7.71
CA TRP A 536 20.11 -8.78 6.81
C TRP A 536 21.44 -8.49 7.52
N PRO A 537 22.60 -8.77 6.89
CA PRO A 537 22.80 -9.15 5.49
C PRO A 537 23.03 -10.67 5.25
N TYR A 538 22.71 -11.52 6.23
CA TYR A 538 23.00 -12.96 6.17
C TYR A 538 21.86 -13.80 5.66
N CYS A 539 20.62 -13.38 5.93
CA CYS A 539 19.41 -14.12 5.59
C CYS A 539 18.30 -13.15 5.18
N ILE A 540 17.34 -13.66 4.40
CA ILE A 540 16.19 -12.89 3.93
C ILE A 540 14.93 -13.78 3.79
N GLY A 541 13.76 -13.15 3.82
CA GLY A 541 12.45 -13.73 3.59
C GLY A 541 12.08 -14.83 4.58
N ASP A 542 11.86 -16.04 4.06
CA ASP A 542 11.59 -17.22 4.89
C ASP A 542 12.87 -17.85 5.50
N ASN A 543 13.76 -16.99 6.01
CA ASN A 543 15.11 -17.35 6.50
C ASN A 543 15.97 -18.06 5.45
N GLN A 544 15.93 -17.61 4.20
CA GLN A 544 16.82 -18.09 3.14
C GLN A 544 18.23 -17.50 3.34
N PRO A 545 19.29 -18.32 3.40
CA PRO A 545 20.64 -17.83 3.65
C PRO A 545 21.33 -17.35 2.36
N PHE A 546 22.09 -16.26 2.46
CA PHE A 546 23.13 -15.95 1.48
C PHE A 546 24.35 -16.85 1.66
N ILE A 547 25.27 -16.81 0.69
CA ILE A 547 26.55 -17.49 0.73
C ILE A 547 27.64 -16.51 1.14
N ASP A 548 28.49 -16.93 2.09
CA ASP A 548 29.68 -16.19 2.49
C ASP A 548 30.65 -16.13 1.30
N TYR A 549 30.75 -14.97 0.65
CA TYR A 549 31.47 -14.77 -0.60
C TYR A 549 32.69 -13.86 -0.37
N ASP A 550 33.87 -14.36 -0.72
CA ASP A 550 35.11 -13.60 -0.62
C ASP A 550 35.29 -12.73 -1.87
N PHE A 551 35.13 -11.42 -1.71
CA PHE A 551 35.27 -10.43 -2.78
C PHE A 551 36.71 -10.26 -3.30
N ALA A 552 37.73 -10.59 -2.50
CA ALA A 552 39.12 -10.50 -2.92
C ALA A 552 39.51 -11.70 -3.80
N THR A 553 39.06 -12.90 -3.44
CA THR A 553 39.40 -14.14 -4.16
C THR A 553 38.34 -14.57 -5.18
N LYS A 554 37.15 -13.97 -5.12
CA LYS A 554 35.94 -14.32 -5.88
C LYS A 554 35.49 -15.77 -5.64
N GLN A 555 35.69 -16.27 -4.42
CA GLN A 555 35.33 -17.64 -4.03
C GLN A 555 34.14 -17.65 -3.09
N SER A 556 33.18 -18.53 -3.38
CA SER A 556 32.04 -18.81 -2.50
C SER A 556 32.42 -19.81 -1.41
N GLY A 557 32.09 -19.47 -0.17
CA GLY A 557 32.22 -20.28 1.03
C GLY A 557 30.95 -21.05 1.36
N ALA A 558 30.61 -21.10 2.65
CA ALA A 558 29.42 -21.79 3.15
C ALA A 558 28.21 -20.83 3.20
N ALA A 559 27.01 -21.40 3.15
CA ALA A 559 25.79 -20.66 3.47
C ALA A 559 25.79 -20.20 4.93
N PHE A 560 25.25 -19.01 5.21
CA PHE A 560 25.08 -18.52 6.58
C PHE A 560 24.06 -19.39 7.36
N ASP A 561 24.24 -19.49 8.68
CA ASP A 561 23.31 -20.18 9.58
C ASP A 561 22.29 -19.20 10.15
N CYS A 562 21.09 -19.11 9.55
CA CYS A 562 20.03 -18.19 10.01
C CYS A 562 19.51 -18.50 11.43
N ALA A 563 19.72 -19.71 11.95
CA ALA A 563 19.34 -20.03 13.33
C ALA A 563 20.38 -19.52 14.33
N LYS A 564 21.63 -19.33 13.91
CA LYS A 564 22.77 -18.86 14.73
C LYS A 564 23.73 -18.00 13.90
N PRO A 565 23.29 -16.85 13.38
CA PRO A 565 24.12 -16.07 12.49
C PRO A 565 25.34 -15.53 13.24
N LYS A 566 26.45 -15.40 12.52
CA LYS A 566 27.71 -14.92 13.08
C LYS A 566 28.24 -13.74 12.31
N ASN A 567 28.51 -12.67 13.02
CA ASN A 567 29.18 -11.50 12.45
C ASN A 567 30.68 -11.56 12.73
N THR A 568 31.41 -12.12 11.76
CA THR A 568 32.86 -12.27 11.77
C THR A 568 33.60 -11.16 11.02
N SER A 569 32.88 -10.17 10.50
CA SER A 569 33.50 -9.06 9.78
C SER A 569 34.59 -8.38 10.62
N PRO A 570 35.73 -8.01 10.02
CA PRO A 570 36.77 -7.24 10.70
C PRO A 570 36.29 -5.86 11.12
N ARG A 571 35.13 -5.40 10.61
CA ARG A 571 34.49 -4.12 10.95
C ARG A 571 33.42 -4.26 12.05
N ASN A 572 33.16 -5.48 12.55
CA ASN A 572 32.22 -5.70 13.64
C ASN A 572 32.77 -5.19 14.98
N THR A 573 32.02 -4.30 15.62
CA THR A 573 32.32 -3.82 16.99
C THR A 573 31.36 -4.40 18.05
N GLY A 574 30.39 -5.19 17.61
CA GLY A 574 29.35 -5.82 18.42
C GLY A 574 29.65 -7.26 18.84
N LEU A 575 28.58 -8.00 19.10
CA LEU A 575 28.62 -9.44 19.34
C LEU A 575 28.97 -10.18 18.05
N THR A 576 29.71 -11.28 18.18
CA THR A 576 29.96 -12.21 17.07
C THR A 576 28.77 -13.15 16.92
N ASP A 577 28.33 -13.79 18.01
CA ASP A 577 27.14 -14.64 17.99
C ASP A 577 25.89 -13.77 18.10
N LEU A 578 25.06 -13.79 17.05
CA LEU A 578 23.88 -12.96 16.94
C LEU A 578 22.61 -13.72 17.38
N PRO A 579 21.52 -13.00 17.73
CA PRO A 579 20.21 -13.61 17.91
C PRO A 579 19.75 -14.35 16.64
N PRO A 580 18.97 -15.44 16.76
CA PRO A 580 18.36 -16.13 15.63
C PRO A 580 17.53 -15.19 14.76
N VAL A 581 17.48 -15.47 13.46
CA VAL A 581 16.67 -14.69 12.50
C VAL A 581 15.20 -15.06 12.62
N GLU A 582 14.35 -14.03 12.73
CA GLU A 582 12.91 -14.10 12.64
C GLU A 582 12.49 -14.03 11.16
N LYS A 583 11.50 -14.84 10.78
CA LYS A 583 10.99 -14.89 9.41
C LYS A 583 10.20 -13.63 9.07
N ALA A 584 10.27 -13.21 7.81
CA ALA A 584 9.40 -12.17 7.28
C ALA A 584 7.92 -12.56 7.40
N TRP A 585 7.04 -11.58 7.57
CA TRP A 585 5.59 -11.85 7.63
C TRP A 585 5.04 -12.15 6.23
N ILE A 586 5.44 -11.35 5.25
CA ILE A 586 5.12 -11.54 3.83
C ILE A 586 6.37 -11.22 3.01
N PRO A 587 7.24 -12.21 2.75
CA PRO A 587 8.28 -12.06 1.74
C PRO A 587 7.65 -12.20 0.35
N TYR A 588 8.11 -11.40 -0.61
CA TYR A 588 7.68 -11.53 -1.99
C TYR A 588 8.74 -11.09 -2.98
N ASP A 589 8.61 -11.68 -4.17
CA ASP A 589 9.36 -11.42 -5.40
C ASP A 589 8.46 -11.73 -6.61
N GLY A 590 8.47 -10.86 -7.61
CA GLY A 590 7.62 -10.90 -8.79
C GLY A 590 6.15 -11.16 -8.44
N GLY A 591 5.57 -12.20 -9.06
CA GLY A 591 4.18 -12.61 -8.86
C GLY A 591 3.97 -13.64 -7.74
N SER A 592 4.92 -13.84 -6.83
CA SER A 592 4.83 -14.86 -5.75
C SER A 592 3.67 -14.62 -4.77
N VAL A 593 3.22 -13.37 -4.64
CA VAL A 593 1.96 -13.00 -3.99
C VAL A 593 1.01 -12.48 -5.08
N PRO A 594 0.07 -13.30 -5.58
CA PRO A 594 -0.77 -12.92 -6.72
C PRO A 594 -1.54 -11.62 -6.51
N GLU A 595 -1.94 -11.34 -5.27
CA GLU A 595 -2.65 -10.10 -4.93
C GLU A 595 -1.77 -8.86 -5.09
N PHE A 596 -0.44 -8.98 -5.09
CA PHE A 596 0.50 -7.88 -5.31
C PHE A 596 0.73 -7.56 -6.79
N GLY A 597 0.51 -8.52 -7.69
CA GLY A 597 0.80 -8.37 -9.10
C GLY A 597 2.29 -8.61 -9.41
N THR A 598 2.78 -8.01 -10.48
CA THR A 598 4.18 -8.10 -10.94
C THR A 598 4.72 -6.72 -11.27
N GLY A 599 6.04 -6.53 -11.26
CA GLY A 599 6.70 -5.27 -11.60
C GLY A 599 7.85 -4.95 -10.63
N PRO A 600 8.39 -3.73 -10.63
CA PRO A 600 9.40 -3.30 -9.65
C PRO A 600 8.87 -3.37 -8.21
N GLU A 601 9.76 -3.61 -7.25
CA GLU A 601 9.39 -3.91 -5.86
C GLU A 601 9.90 -2.85 -4.90
N SER A 602 8.97 -2.23 -4.18
CA SER A 602 9.26 -1.08 -3.33
C SER A 602 8.24 -0.99 -2.19
N PRO A 603 8.24 -1.95 -1.25
CA PRO A 603 7.24 -2.01 -0.20
C PRO A 603 7.42 -0.89 0.80
N MET A 604 6.30 -0.41 1.33
CA MET A 604 6.24 0.60 2.37
C MET A 604 5.28 0.17 3.48
N GLY A 605 5.77 0.14 4.72
CA GLY A 605 4.96 -0.24 5.88
C GLY A 605 3.97 0.87 6.22
N GLY A 606 2.68 0.55 6.29
CA GLY A 606 1.63 1.55 6.51
C GLY A 606 0.77 1.30 7.75
N PRO A 607 -0.17 2.22 8.02
CA PRO A 607 -0.88 2.30 9.28
C PRO A 607 -1.93 1.19 9.45
N VAL A 608 -2.38 1.00 10.70
CA VAL A 608 -3.50 0.13 11.06
C VAL A 608 -4.70 0.99 11.40
N TYR A 609 -5.85 0.71 10.77
CA TYR A 609 -7.09 1.39 11.12
C TYR A 609 -7.73 0.76 12.35
N HIS A 610 -8.18 1.60 13.29
CA HIS A 610 -9.04 1.16 14.39
C HIS A 610 -10.31 2.00 14.40
N PHE A 611 -11.44 1.34 14.25
CA PHE A 611 -12.74 1.98 14.25
C PHE A 611 -13.08 2.51 15.64
N ASP A 612 -13.47 3.78 15.70
CA ASP A 612 -14.02 4.40 16.91
C ASP A 612 -15.45 4.88 16.64
N ALA A 613 -16.43 4.14 17.18
CA ALA A 613 -17.83 4.51 17.10
C ALA A 613 -18.14 5.88 17.75
N LYS A 614 -17.29 6.36 18.67
CA LYS A 614 -17.45 7.67 19.33
C LYS A 614 -16.85 8.82 18.53
N ASN A 615 -16.04 8.54 17.51
CA ASN A 615 -15.50 9.59 16.65
C ASN A 615 -16.67 10.25 15.89
N PRO A 616 -16.93 11.56 16.09
CA PRO A 616 -18.09 12.23 15.50
C PRO A 616 -17.93 12.46 13.99
N SER A 617 -16.74 12.22 13.43
CA SER A 617 -16.46 12.37 12.01
C SER A 617 -17.44 11.54 11.17
N GLN A 618 -17.99 12.18 10.15
CA GLN A 618 -18.88 11.56 9.17
C GLN A 618 -18.11 10.88 8.05
N THR A 619 -16.82 11.22 7.88
CA THR A 619 -15.92 10.69 6.84
C THR A 619 -14.97 9.62 7.36
N LYS A 620 -15.06 9.25 8.66
CA LYS A 620 -14.29 8.14 9.22
C LYS A 620 -14.60 6.84 8.48
N PHE A 621 -13.60 6.00 8.31
CA PHE A 621 -13.79 4.70 7.69
C PHE A 621 -14.75 3.81 8.51
N PRO A 622 -15.45 2.87 7.86
CA PRO A 622 -16.39 1.97 8.51
C PRO A 622 -15.69 0.91 9.37
N GLU A 623 -16.46 0.24 10.24
CA GLU A 623 -15.98 -0.84 11.13
C GLU A 623 -15.36 -2.00 10.35
N TYR A 624 -15.74 -2.20 9.09
CA TYR A 624 -15.12 -3.13 8.15
C TYR A 624 -13.57 -3.10 8.15
N PHE A 625 -12.95 -1.93 8.33
CA PHE A 625 -11.48 -1.80 8.33
C PHE A 625 -10.83 -1.96 9.71
N ASP A 626 -11.59 -2.17 10.80
CA ASP A 626 -11.02 -2.29 12.15
C ASP A 626 -9.95 -3.40 12.22
N GLY A 627 -8.77 -3.04 12.69
CA GLY A 627 -7.61 -3.93 12.82
C GLY A 627 -6.88 -4.27 11.51
N LYS A 628 -7.30 -3.75 10.36
CA LYS A 628 -6.60 -3.98 9.09
C LYS A 628 -5.41 -3.03 8.92
N THR A 629 -4.33 -3.55 8.33
CA THR A 629 -3.16 -2.75 7.94
C THR A 629 -3.25 -2.36 6.47
N PHE A 630 -2.80 -1.14 6.17
CA PHE A 630 -2.77 -0.57 4.83
C PHE A 630 -1.34 -0.61 4.31
N ALA A 631 -0.96 -1.74 3.71
CA ALA A 631 0.33 -1.88 3.04
C ALA A 631 0.30 -1.11 1.72
N TYR A 632 1.42 -0.53 1.31
CA TYR A 632 1.49 0.20 0.04
C TYR A 632 2.83 -0.02 -0.67
N GLU A 633 2.86 0.19 -1.98
CA GLU A 633 4.06 0.12 -2.79
C GLU A 633 4.31 1.44 -3.51
N TRP A 634 5.56 1.90 -3.44
CA TRP A 634 5.95 3.19 -4.00
C TRP A 634 5.94 3.15 -5.53
N GLU A 635 6.66 2.24 -6.19
CA GLU A 635 6.75 2.25 -7.66
C GLU A 635 5.50 1.73 -8.36
N ARG A 636 4.81 0.74 -7.76
CA ARG A 636 3.57 0.17 -8.32
C ARG A 636 2.32 0.99 -8.00
N GLY A 637 2.42 2.04 -7.19
CA GLY A 637 1.36 3.03 -7.00
C GLY A 637 0.10 2.55 -6.28
N TRP A 638 0.13 1.44 -5.53
CA TRP A 638 -1.07 0.88 -4.90
C TRP A 638 -1.06 0.94 -3.37
N ILE A 639 -2.27 0.91 -2.80
CA ILE A 639 -2.53 0.64 -1.37
C ILE A 639 -3.42 -0.61 -1.28
N LYS A 640 -3.08 -1.54 -0.39
CA LYS A 640 -3.83 -2.79 -0.15
C LYS A 640 -4.16 -2.93 1.32
N GLU A 641 -5.40 -3.33 1.59
CA GLU A 641 -5.80 -3.74 2.92
C GLU A 641 -5.39 -5.18 3.17
N ILE A 642 -4.81 -5.43 4.35
CA ILE A 642 -4.46 -6.77 4.80
C ILE A 642 -5.18 -7.03 6.12
N THR A 643 -5.99 -8.07 6.14
CA THR A 643 -6.60 -8.56 7.39
C THR A 643 -5.53 -9.19 8.26
N VAL A 644 -5.49 -8.82 9.54
CA VAL A 644 -4.52 -9.34 10.51
C VAL A 644 -5.26 -10.14 11.56
N GLY A 645 -4.93 -11.43 11.69
CA GLY A 645 -5.50 -12.29 12.71
C GLY A 645 -5.12 -11.85 14.12
N PRO A 646 -5.84 -12.33 15.16
CA PRO A 646 -5.63 -11.91 16.54
C PRO A 646 -4.22 -12.22 17.09
N ASN A 647 -3.46 -13.12 16.46
CA ASN A 647 -2.06 -13.39 16.81
C ASN A 647 -1.06 -12.93 15.73
N GLY A 648 -1.51 -12.14 14.76
CA GLY A 648 -0.71 -11.63 13.65
C GLY A 648 -0.65 -12.58 12.45
N GLU A 649 -1.61 -13.50 12.31
CA GLU A 649 -1.75 -14.31 11.11
C GLU A 649 -2.06 -13.42 9.90
N ARG A 650 -1.42 -13.69 8.75
CA ARG A 650 -1.77 -13.05 7.47
C ARG A 650 -3.15 -13.53 7.03
N GLY A 651 -4.12 -12.62 6.96
CA GLY A 651 -5.45 -12.87 6.39
C GLY A 651 -5.53 -12.49 4.91
N ALA A 652 -6.74 -12.18 4.45
CA ALA A 652 -6.98 -11.74 3.08
C ALA A 652 -6.24 -10.43 2.77
N ILE A 653 -5.66 -10.37 1.57
CA ILE A 653 -5.14 -9.14 0.95
C ILE A 653 -6.16 -8.72 -0.10
N LYS A 654 -6.63 -7.48 -0.02
CA LYS A 654 -7.52 -6.91 -1.05
C LYS A 654 -6.96 -5.57 -1.51
N PRO A 655 -7.18 -5.18 -2.79
CA PRO A 655 -7.01 -3.78 -3.17
C PRO A 655 -7.81 -2.91 -2.21
N PHE A 656 -7.25 -1.76 -1.83
CA PHE A 656 -8.04 -0.77 -1.12
C PHE A 656 -9.13 -0.26 -2.08
N PHE A 657 -8.76 0.51 -3.11
CA PHE A 657 -9.66 0.97 -4.19
C PHE A 657 -8.86 1.31 -5.46
N ASP A 658 -9.50 1.21 -6.63
CA ASP A 658 -8.83 1.37 -7.94
C ASP A 658 -8.93 2.80 -8.50
N SER A 659 -9.89 3.62 -8.04
CA SER A 659 -10.06 4.99 -8.54
C SER A 659 -9.03 5.99 -8.02
N MET A 660 -8.16 5.60 -7.09
CA MET A 660 -7.18 6.52 -6.52
C MET A 660 -6.14 6.89 -7.59
N ASP A 661 -5.97 8.19 -7.83
CA ASP A 661 -4.91 8.73 -8.68
C ASP A 661 -3.63 8.85 -7.85
N LEU A 662 -2.95 7.72 -7.67
CA LEU A 662 -1.66 7.63 -7.00
C LEU A 662 -0.56 7.35 -8.02
N VAL A 663 0.50 8.14 -7.98
CA VAL A 663 1.68 7.93 -8.80
C VAL A 663 2.68 7.10 -8.03
N ARG A 664 3.11 7.59 -6.87
CA ARG A 664 4.08 6.93 -5.98
C ARG A 664 3.83 7.27 -4.51
N PRO A 665 2.95 6.54 -3.82
CA PRO A 665 2.63 6.82 -2.41
C PRO A 665 3.89 6.68 -1.55
N MET A 666 4.22 7.75 -0.84
CA MET A 666 5.45 7.93 -0.08
C MET A 666 5.24 7.72 1.43
N ASN A 667 4.15 8.25 1.98
CA ASN A 667 3.83 8.13 3.41
C ASN A 667 2.32 8.19 3.67
N LEU A 668 1.85 7.37 4.62
CA LEU A 668 0.43 7.21 4.96
C LEU A 668 0.23 7.38 6.47
N GLU A 669 -0.78 8.16 6.89
CA GLU A 669 -1.20 8.25 8.30
C GLU A 669 -2.72 8.41 8.42
N PHE A 670 -3.34 7.78 9.41
CA PHE A 670 -4.74 8.04 9.75
C PHE A 670 -4.86 9.28 10.65
N GLY A 671 -5.71 10.22 10.25
CA GLY A 671 -6.00 11.42 11.02
C GLY A 671 -6.95 11.16 12.20
N PRO A 672 -7.09 12.14 13.12
CA PRO A 672 -8.02 12.05 14.26
C PRO A 672 -9.50 11.98 13.83
N ASP A 673 -9.81 12.35 12.60
CA ASP A 673 -11.12 12.23 11.95
C ASP A 673 -11.38 10.85 11.36
N GLY A 674 -10.43 9.91 11.44
CA GLY A 674 -10.55 8.56 10.91
C GLY A 674 -10.47 8.48 9.38
N ALA A 675 -9.97 9.54 8.73
CA ALA A 675 -9.65 9.58 7.30
C ALA A 675 -8.17 9.20 7.09
N LEU A 676 -7.84 8.66 5.92
CA LEU A 676 -6.47 8.31 5.55
C LEU A 676 -5.80 9.49 4.84
N TYR A 677 -4.61 9.88 5.26
CA TYR A 677 -3.81 10.92 4.61
C TYR A 677 -2.66 10.25 3.85
N VAL A 678 -2.41 10.69 2.63
CA VAL A 678 -1.43 10.10 1.71
C VAL A 678 -0.53 11.20 1.18
N LEU A 679 0.78 11.06 1.37
CA LEU A 679 1.81 11.81 0.66
C LEU A 679 2.17 11.05 -0.60
N ASP A 680 2.10 11.68 -1.76
CA ASP A 680 2.47 11.11 -3.05
C ASP A 680 3.70 11.83 -3.60
N TYR A 681 4.68 11.04 -4.04
CA TYR A 681 5.95 11.50 -4.56
C TYR A 681 5.86 12.09 -5.97
N GLY A 682 4.92 11.62 -6.80
CA GLY A 682 4.87 11.99 -8.21
C GLY A 682 5.97 11.30 -9.04
N THR A 683 6.34 11.91 -10.18
CA THR A 683 7.22 11.29 -11.20
C THR A 683 8.66 11.83 -11.21
N GLY A 684 9.02 12.75 -10.31
CA GLY A 684 10.34 13.38 -10.32
C GLY A 684 11.49 12.39 -10.04
N TYR A 685 12.70 12.72 -10.49
CA TYR A 685 13.93 11.98 -10.14
C TYR A 685 14.73 12.83 -9.15
N PHE A 686 14.52 12.64 -7.85
CA PHE A 686 15.15 13.43 -6.76
C PHE A 686 14.80 14.92 -6.79
N GLY A 687 13.54 15.19 -7.08
CA GLY A 687 12.89 16.49 -7.09
C GLY A 687 11.38 16.33 -6.91
N GLY A 688 10.69 17.42 -6.59
CA GLY A 688 9.22 17.40 -6.64
C GLY A 688 8.73 17.28 -8.09
N SER A 689 7.44 17.02 -8.26
CA SER A 689 6.83 17.04 -9.60
C SER A 689 5.46 17.71 -9.58
N LYS A 690 4.92 18.04 -10.76
CA LYS A 690 3.56 18.57 -10.89
C LYS A 690 2.48 17.60 -10.36
N GLU A 691 2.80 16.32 -10.29
CA GLU A 691 1.95 15.25 -9.76
C GLU A 691 2.07 15.05 -8.25
N SER A 692 3.23 15.39 -7.66
CA SER A 692 3.47 15.24 -6.22
C SER A 692 2.39 15.93 -5.39
N ALA A 693 1.89 15.29 -4.34
CA ALA A 693 0.67 15.73 -3.68
C ALA A 693 0.52 15.27 -2.23
N VAL A 694 -0.37 15.95 -1.50
CA VAL A 694 -0.93 15.51 -0.22
C VAL A 694 -2.42 15.30 -0.43
N TYR A 695 -2.89 14.08 -0.22
CA TYR A 695 -4.30 13.70 -0.31
C TYR A 695 -4.89 13.38 1.07
N ARG A 696 -6.20 13.62 1.23
CA ARG A 696 -7.04 13.04 2.28
C ARG A 696 -8.10 12.16 1.63
N ILE A 697 -8.19 10.91 2.07
CA ILE A 697 -9.18 9.94 1.62
C ILE A 697 -10.29 9.86 2.66
N ASP A 698 -11.49 10.28 2.26
CA ASP A 698 -12.69 10.32 3.10
C ASP A 698 -13.64 9.17 2.73
N TYR A 699 -14.29 8.53 3.72
CA TYR A 699 -15.41 7.60 3.47
C TYR A 699 -16.72 8.38 3.41
N THR A 700 -17.20 8.64 2.20
CA THR A 700 -18.32 9.54 1.93
C THR A 700 -19.66 8.85 1.73
N LYS A 701 -19.67 7.53 1.56
CA LYS A 701 -20.87 6.70 1.30
C LYS A 701 -21.58 7.12 0.01
N GLY A 702 -20.80 7.33 -1.06
CA GLY A 702 -21.31 7.67 -2.38
C GLY A 702 -21.62 9.15 -2.60
N ARG A 703 -21.04 10.07 -1.82
CA ARG A 703 -21.27 11.53 -1.95
C ARG A 703 -19.94 12.25 -2.06
N ARG A 704 -19.48 12.50 -3.27
CA ARG A 704 -18.13 13.03 -3.50
C ARG A 704 -18.14 14.56 -3.49
N THR A 705 -17.05 15.14 -3.01
CA THR A 705 -16.84 16.59 -3.06
C THR A 705 -16.49 17.01 -4.49
N PRO A 706 -16.72 18.28 -4.88
CA PRO A 706 -16.25 18.80 -6.16
C PRO A 706 -14.74 18.63 -6.35
N GLU A 707 -14.34 18.12 -7.51
CA GLU A 707 -12.95 18.07 -7.94
C GLU A 707 -12.52 19.44 -8.44
N VAL A 708 -11.83 20.21 -7.61
CA VAL A 708 -11.41 21.58 -7.94
C VAL A 708 -10.05 21.59 -8.62
N LYS A 709 -9.97 22.27 -9.78
CA LYS A 709 -8.73 22.51 -10.51
C LYS A 709 -8.48 24.01 -10.61
N VAL A 710 -7.24 24.43 -10.37
CA VAL A 710 -6.79 25.81 -10.52
C VAL A 710 -5.45 25.81 -11.21
N ALA A 711 -5.33 26.58 -12.30
CA ALA A 711 -4.06 26.94 -12.92
C ALA A 711 -3.80 28.45 -12.74
N ALA A 712 -2.53 28.84 -12.71
CA ALA A 712 -2.09 30.23 -12.76
C ALA A 712 -1.13 30.41 -13.95
N ASP A 713 -1.22 31.54 -14.65
CA ASP A 713 -0.31 31.86 -15.75
C ASP A 713 1.14 32.11 -15.30
N LYS A 714 1.31 32.50 -14.03
CA LYS A 714 2.59 32.61 -13.33
C LYS A 714 2.39 32.56 -11.82
N THR A 715 3.41 32.09 -11.12
CA THR A 715 3.42 31.94 -9.66
C THR A 715 4.47 32.81 -8.97
N SER A 716 5.28 33.56 -9.74
CA SER A 716 6.28 34.47 -9.18
C SER A 716 6.50 35.71 -10.04
N GLY A 717 7.03 36.78 -9.44
CA GLY A 717 7.47 37.99 -10.14
C GLY A 717 7.47 39.24 -9.27
N GLN A 718 7.85 40.38 -9.83
CA GLN A 718 7.93 41.66 -9.09
C GLN A 718 6.57 42.34 -8.89
N ALA A 719 6.40 43.06 -7.76
CA ALA A 719 5.22 43.89 -7.53
C ALA A 719 5.21 45.15 -8.44
N PRO A 720 4.04 45.59 -8.94
CA PRO A 720 2.76 44.89 -8.87
C PRO A 720 2.72 43.69 -9.83
N LEU A 721 2.24 42.54 -9.33
CA LEU A 721 2.12 41.30 -10.11
C LEU A 721 0.65 40.99 -10.39
N THR A 722 0.24 41.07 -11.65
CA THR A 722 -1.09 40.61 -12.09
C THR A 722 -1.03 39.16 -12.52
N VAL A 723 -1.76 38.28 -11.84
CA VAL A 723 -1.87 36.83 -12.12
C VAL A 723 -3.25 36.52 -12.67
N LYS A 724 -3.33 35.67 -13.69
CA LYS A 724 -4.57 35.12 -14.24
C LYS A 724 -4.76 33.69 -13.73
N PHE A 725 -5.86 33.47 -13.03
CA PHE A 725 -6.27 32.17 -12.53
C PHE A 725 -7.34 31.54 -13.43
N ASP A 726 -7.21 30.25 -13.70
CA ASP A 726 -8.12 29.49 -14.56
C ASP A 726 -8.67 28.26 -13.81
N PRO A 727 -10.00 28.18 -13.57
CA PRO A 727 -10.63 27.04 -12.92
C PRO A 727 -10.94 25.86 -13.86
N ALA A 728 -10.47 25.88 -15.11
CA ALA A 728 -10.79 24.88 -16.12
C ALA A 728 -10.54 23.44 -15.64
N GLY A 729 -11.52 22.56 -15.91
CA GLY A 729 -11.50 21.15 -15.50
C GLY A 729 -12.03 20.89 -14.09
N THR A 730 -12.43 21.94 -13.35
CA THR A 730 -13.23 21.78 -12.13
C THR A 730 -14.59 21.16 -12.46
N ASN A 731 -14.97 20.10 -11.74
CA ASN A 731 -16.22 19.38 -11.99
C ASN A 731 -16.82 18.79 -10.69
N ASP A 732 -18.10 18.45 -10.74
CA ASP A 732 -18.78 17.67 -9.70
C ASP A 732 -18.82 16.21 -10.19
N PRO A 733 -18.15 15.27 -9.49
CA PRO A 733 -18.19 13.85 -9.86
C PRO A 733 -19.60 13.25 -9.88
N ASP A 734 -20.54 13.86 -9.14
CA ASP A 734 -21.94 13.45 -9.03
C ASP A 734 -22.87 14.30 -9.94
N GLY A 735 -22.30 15.20 -10.76
CA GLY A 735 -23.00 15.95 -11.81
C GLY A 735 -23.86 17.12 -11.32
N GLY A 736 -23.70 17.53 -10.06
CA GLY A 736 -24.42 18.64 -9.45
C GLY A 736 -23.98 20.02 -9.95
N ALA A 737 -24.78 21.03 -9.59
CA ALA A 737 -24.46 22.44 -9.87
C ALA A 737 -23.38 22.94 -8.89
N LEU A 738 -22.47 23.78 -9.39
CA LEU A 738 -21.31 24.26 -8.65
C LEU A 738 -21.39 25.77 -8.36
N THR A 739 -20.95 26.16 -7.16
CA THR A 739 -20.77 27.56 -6.74
C THR A 739 -19.30 27.83 -6.43
N TYR A 740 -18.73 28.88 -7.02
CA TYR A 740 -17.30 29.23 -6.93
C TYR A 740 -17.05 30.35 -5.94
N ALA A 741 -15.98 30.24 -5.15
CA ALA A 741 -15.52 31.26 -4.22
C ALA A 741 -13.98 31.33 -4.23
N TRP A 742 -13.46 32.41 -4.81
CA TRP A 742 -12.04 32.74 -4.86
C TRP A 742 -11.63 33.58 -3.66
N ASP A 743 -10.51 33.24 -3.05
CA ASP A 743 -9.81 33.97 -2.01
C ASP A 743 -8.36 34.12 -2.50
N PHE A 744 -7.98 35.30 -3.00
CA PHE A 744 -6.70 35.48 -3.68
C PHE A 744 -5.53 35.72 -2.73
N ASP A 745 -5.79 36.19 -1.51
CA ASP A 745 -4.77 36.49 -0.50
C ASP A 745 -4.70 35.44 0.63
N GLY A 746 -5.66 34.51 0.67
CA GLY A 746 -5.73 33.42 1.65
C GLY A 746 -6.24 33.88 3.02
N ASN A 747 -6.93 35.02 3.10
CA ASN A 747 -7.40 35.60 4.36
C ASN A 747 -8.71 34.98 4.89
N GLY A 748 -9.32 34.05 4.14
CA GLY A 748 -10.57 33.39 4.46
C GLY A 748 -11.83 34.13 3.99
N THR A 749 -11.70 35.19 3.21
CA THR A 749 -12.81 35.95 2.62
C THR A 749 -12.87 35.74 1.11
N THR A 750 -14.09 35.76 0.57
CA THR A 750 -14.29 35.60 -0.87
C THR A 750 -14.12 36.93 -1.60
N ASP A 751 -13.11 37.02 -2.45
CA ASP A 751 -12.81 38.16 -3.32
C ASP A 751 -13.59 38.12 -4.64
N SER A 752 -13.88 36.92 -5.16
CA SER A 752 -14.59 36.73 -6.43
C SER A 752 -15.40 35.43 -6.44
N THR A 753 -16.47 35.38 -7.25
CA THR A 753 -17.30 34.19 -7.46
C THR A 753 -17.35 33.76 -8.93
N GLU A 754 -16.42 34.24 -9.75
CA GLU A 754 -16.35 33.92 -11.18
C GLU A 754 -16.03 32.43 -11.41
N ALA A 755 -16.80 31.79 -12.29
CA ALA A 755 -16.55 30.42 -12.75
C ALA A 755 -15.66 30.36 -14.01
N ALA A 756 -15.35 31.53 -14.60
CA ALA A 756 -14.46 31.69 -15.74
C ALA A 756 -13.08 32.20 -15.29
N PRO A 757 -12.06 32.21 -16.17
CA PRO A 757 -10.75 32.74 -15.80
C PRO A 757 -10.81 34.18 -15.30
N VAL A 758 -10.12 34.46 -14.19
CA VAL A 758 -10.17 35.72 -13.44
C VAL A 758 -8.76 36.25 -13.18
N SER A 759 -8.57 37.57 -13.16
CA SER A 759 -7.27 38.19 -12.88
C SER A 759 -7.28 38.91 -11.53
N HIS A 760 -6.19 38.78 -10.78
CA HIS A 760 -5.95 39.51 -9.53
C HIS A 760 -4.57 40.17 -9.55
N THR A 761 -4.45 41.37 -8.99
CA THR A 761 -3.19 42.13 -8.94
C THR A 761 -2.68 42.28 -7.51
N TYR A 762 -1.57 41.61 -7.21
CA TYR A 762 -0.86 41.75 -5.95
C TYR A 762 0.02 43.00 -5.99
N SER A 763 -0.30 43.98 -5.14
CA SER A 763 0.40 45.28 -5.14
C SER A 763 1.62 45.34 -4.22
N ALA A 764 1.77 44.38 -3.31
CA ALA A 764 2.85 44.34 -2.33
C ALA A 764 3.65 43.03 -2.42
N ASN A 765 4.92 43.11 -2.08
CA ASN A 765 5.77 41.92 -1.97
C ASN A 765 5.26 41.03 -0.82
N GLY A 766 5.31 39.72 -1.04
CA GLY A 766 4.80 38.73 -0.10
C GLY A 766 4.56 37.38 -0.77
N GLN A 767 4.32 36.36 0.03
CA GLN A 767 3.83 35.07 -0.46
C GLN A 767 2.33 34.99 -0.18
N TYR A 768 1.54 34.80 -1.22
CA TYR A 768 0.08 34.71 -1.17
C TYR A 768 -0.36 33.30 -1.54
N THR A 769 -1.51 32.86 -1.02
CA THR A 769 -2.11 31.58 -1.43
C THR A 769 -3.47 31.87 -2.04
N ALA A 770 -3.54 31.86 -3.37
CA ALA A 770 -4.80 31.99 -4.07
C ALA A 770 -5.56 30.66 -4.00
N LYS A 771 -6.75 30.67 -3.42
CA LYS A 771 -7.57 29.50 -3.19
C LYS A 771 -8.89 29.63 -3.95
N LEU A 772 -9.30 28.54 -4.60
CA LEU A 772 -10.66 28.35 -5.07
C LEU A 772 -11.35 27.31 -4.17
N SER A 773 -12.51 27.68 -3.63
CA SER A 773 -13.45 26.75 -3.00
C SER A 773 -14.66 26.58 -3.91
N VAL A 774 -15.07 25.34 -4.16
CA VAL A 774 -16.25 25.04 -4.97
C VAL A 774 -17.20 24.15 -4.19
N THR A 775 -18.45 24.58 -4.10
CA THR A 775 -19.51 23.87 -3.35
C THR A 775 -20.55 23.32 -4.31
N ASP A 776 -20.92 22.05 -4.12
CA ASP A 776 -21.96 21.38 -4.88
C ASP A 776 -23.37 21.72 -4.37
N SER A 777 -24.37 21.10 -4.99
CA SER A 777 -25.77 21.23 -4.58
C SER A 777 -26.12 20.52 -3.25
N THR A 778 -25.26 19.64 -2.76
CA THR A 778 -25.44 18.91 -1.49
C THR A 778 -24.83 19.65 -0.29
N GLY A 779 -24.04 20.69 -0.55
CA GLY A 779 -23.32 21.49 0.45
C GLY A 779 -21.91 20.99 0.75
N LEU A 780 -21.40 20.02 -0.02
CA LEU A 780 -20.01 19.55 0.05
C LEU A 780 -19.10 20.51 -0.72
N THR A 781 -17.95 20.83 -0.12
CA THR A 781 -17.00 21.80 -0.67
C THR A 781 -15.66 21.14 -0.97
N GLY A 782 -15.25 21.18 -2.23
CA GLY A 782 -13.88 20.91 -2.66
C GLY A 782 -13.05 22.18 -2.70
N SER A 783 -11.72 22.07 -2.68
CA SER A 783 -10.83 23.23 -2.76
C SER A 783 -9.51 22.92 -3.43
N ALA A 784 -8.92 23.90 -4.10
CA ALA A 784 -7.56 23.87 -4.60
C ALA A 784 -6.90 25.24 -4.41
N SER A 785 -5.58 25.27 -4.30
CA SER A 785 -4.84 26.53 -4.13
C SER A 785 -3.56 26.58 -4.98
N VAL A 786 -3.04 27.79 -5.16
CA VAL A 786 -1.77 28.10 -5.83
C VAL A 786 -0.99 29.09 -4.98
N VAL A 787 0.30 28.83 -4.77
CA VAL A 787 1.20 29.76 -4.06
C VAL A 787 1.74 30.78 -5.06
N VAL A 788 1.61 32.07 -4.74
CA VAL A 788 2.11 33.20 -5.54
C VAL A 788 3.14 33.98 -4.73
N THR A 789 4.39 34.02 -5.22
CA THR A 789 5.50 34.76 -4.61
C THR A 789 5.71 36.09 -5.33
N VAL A 790 5.45 37.20 -4.65
CA VAL A 790 5.56 38.56 -5.20
C VAL A 790 6.78 39.26 -4.60
N GLY A 791 7.63 39.82 -5.44
CA GLY A 791 8.90 40.47 -5.05
C GLY A 791 10.14 39.61 -5.32
N ASN A 792 9.96 38.39 -5.83
CA ASN A 792 11.00 37.50 -6.33
C ASN A 792 10.49 36.72 -7.56
N THR A 793 11.36 36.40 -8.50
CA THR A 793 11.04 35.65 -9.73
C THR A 793 11.78 34.32 -9.69
N ALA A 794 11.10 33.19 -9.90
CA ALA A 794 11.78 31.90 -9.96
C ALA A 794 12.81 31.87 -11.11
N PRO A 795 14.03 31.34 -10.87
CA PRO A 795 15.06 31.26 -11.89
C PRO A 795 14.64 30.30 -13.00
N VAL A 796 14.95 30.65 -14.25
CA VAL A 796 14.75 29.76 -15.39
C VAL A 796 16.05 29.02 -15.64
N VAL A 797 16.05 27.71 -15.34
CA VAL A 797 17.18 26.82 -15.61
C VAL A 797 16.95 26.11 -16.94
N THR A 798 17.99 26.01 -17.76
CA THR A 798 17.96 25.27 -19.02
C THR A 798 19.22 24.43 -19.16
N LEU A 799 19.04 23.12 -19.27
CA LEU A 799 20.12 22.20 -19.58
C LEU A 799 20.32 22.16 -21.11
N LYS A 800 21.42 22.75 -21.60
CA LYS A 800 21.76 22.80 -23.04
C LYS A 800 22.45 21.54 -23.53
N THR A 801 23.22 20.91 -22.65
CA THR A 801 23.96 19.67 -22.93
C THR A 801 24.05 18.90 -21.61
N PRO A 802 23.87 17.58 -21.62
CA PRO A 802 23.41 16.76 -22.76
C PRO A 802 21.96 17.08 -23.14
N ALA A 803 21.62 16.93 -24.43
CA ALA A 803 20.24 17.09 -24.87
C ALA A 803 19.40 15.90 -24.40
N ASN A 804 18.10 16.13 -24.15
CA ASN A 804 17.21 15.05 -23.72
C ASN A 804 17.19 13.93 -24.78
N GLY A 805 17.23 12.68 -24.37
CA GLY A 805 17.38 11.50 -25.23
C GLY A 805 18.79 11.24 -25.78
N SER A 806 19.81 12.04 -25.43
CA SER A 806 21.19 11.83 -25.90
C SER A 806 21.72 10.45 -25.48
N VAL A 807 22.58 9.88 -26.32
CA VAL A 807 23.18 8.57 -26.07
C VAL A 807 24.41 8.71 -25.16
N PHE A 808 24.66 7.74 -24.28
CA PHE A 808 25.86 7.68 -23.43
C PHE A 808 26.30 6.22 -23.14
N SER A 809 27.50 6.04 -22.59
CA SER A 809 27.95 4.81 -21.95
C SER A 809 28.17 5.00 -20.46
N PHE A 810 27.88 3.97 -19.66
CA PHE A 810 28.35 3.93 -18.28
C PHE A 810 29.89 3.97 -18.22
N GLY A 811 30.42 4.75 -17.29
CA GLY A 811 31.83 5.10 -17.18
C GLY A 811 32.21 6.39 -17.91
N ASP A 812 31.32 6.98 -18.70
CA ASP A 812 31.60 8.24 -19.41
C ASP A 812 31.64 9.43 -18.45
N LEU A 813 32.48 10.41 -18.80
CA LEU A 813 32.38 11.78 -18.29
C LEU A 813 31.48 12.58 -19.22
N VAL A 814 30.22 12.73 -18.85
CA VAL A 814 29.22 13.42 -19.67
C VAL A 814 29.41 14.94 -19.50
N PRO A 815 29.67 15.70 -20.58
CA PRO A 815 29.75 17.15 -20.48
C PRO A 815 28.37 17.73 -20.21
N PHE A 816 28.30 18.71 -19.30
CA PHE A 816 27.07 19.47 -19.07
C PHE A 816 27.28 20.96 -19.33
N LYS A 817 26.21 21.62 -19.78
CA LYS A 817 26.12 23.07 -19.86
C LYS A 817 24.73 23.53 -19.44
N VAL A 818 24.68 24.32 -18.38
CA VAL A 818 23.48 24.89 -17.78
C VAL A 818 23.47 26.39 -18.03
N GLU A 819 22.36 26.89 -18.54
CA GLU A 819 22.08 28.32 -18.60
C GLU A 819 21.01 28.65 -17.57
N VAL A 820 21.29 29.62 -16.71
CA VAL A 820 20.33 30.15 -15.75
C VAL A 820 20.05 31.59 -16.10
N THR A 821 18.78 31.98 -16.10
CA THR A 821 18.40 33.38 -16.10
C THR A 821 17.54 33.67 -14.88
N ASP A 822 17.89 34.74 -14.19
CA ASP A 822 17.19 35.19 -12.99
C ASP A 822 17.07 36.72 -13.04
N ALA A 823 15.93 37.26 -12.61
CA ALA A 823 15.68 38.69 -12.70
C ALA A 823 16.37 39.48 -11.57
N GLU A 824 16.63 38.84 -10.43
CA GLU A 824 17.16 39.45 -9.22
C GLU A 824 18.66 39.14 -9.01
N ASP A 825 19.12 37.97 -9.44
CA ASP A 825 20.50 37.50 -9.36
C ASP A 825 21.27 37.76 -10.67
N ASN A 826 21.91 38.93 -10.78
CA ASN A 826 22.81 39.25 -11.90
C ASN A 826 24.12 39.90 -11.41
N PRO A 827 25.30 39.28 -11.63
CA PRO A 827 25.52 38.04 -12.39
C PRO A 827 25.05 36.79 -11.65
N ILE A 828 24.70 35.74 -12.41
CA ILE A 828 24.43 34.41 -11.87
C ILE A 828 25.68 33.86 -11.20
N ASP A 829 25.52 33.34 -9.99
CA ASP A 829 26.57 32.61 -9.28
C ASP A 829 26.57 31.15 -9.71
N CYS A 830 27.37 30.83 -10.75
CA CYS A 830 27.51 29.46 -11.25
C CYS A 830 27.97 28.45 -10.19
N SER A 831 28.55 28.89 -9.05
CA SER A 831 28.91 27.96 -7.97
C SER A 831 27.69 27.38 -7.24
N LYS A 832 26.51 27.99 -7.40
CA LYS A 832 25.23 27.51 -6.84
C LYS A 832 24.45 26.63 -7.80
N VAL A 833 24.84 26.54 -9.08
CA VAL A 833 24.24 25.59 -10.01
C VAL A 833 24.69 24.20 -9.60
N THR A 834 23.72 23.33 -9.33
CA THR A 834 23.95 21.92 -8.99
C THR A 834 23.54 21.08 -10.18
N VAL A 835 24.37 20.09 -10.51
CA VAL A 835 24.09 19.11 -11.56
C VAL A 835 24.30 17.73 -10.97
N GLU A 836 23.29 16.88 -11.08
CA GLU A 836 23.30 15.52 -10.54
C GLU A 836 23.12 14.53 -11.69
N TYR A 837 23.89 13.45 -11.65
CA TYR A 837 23.66 12.27 -12.47
C TYR A 837 22.89 11.27 -11.63
N ILE A 838 21.74 10.88 -12.16
CA ILE A 838 20.85 9.91 -11.55
C ILE A 838 20.83 8.69 -12.46
N LEU A 839 21.19 7.54 -11.90
CA LEU A 839 20.98 6.26 -12.57
C LEU A 839 19.50 5.95 -12.50
N GLY A 840 18.81 6.10 -13.62
CA GLY A 840 17.43 5.69 -13.76
C GLY A 840 17.34 4.20 -14.06
N HIS A 841 16.39 3.51 -13.47
CA HIS A 841 16.01 2.16 -13.89
C HIS A 841 14.53 1.91 -13.68
N GLU A 842 13.94 1.19 -14.65
CA GLU A 842 12.50 0.97 -14.78
C GLU A 842 11.69 2.28 -14.78
N GLY A 843 11.25 2.78 -13.62
CA GLY A 843 10.57 4.05 -13.46
C GLY A 843 11.27 5.06 -12.53
N HIS A 844 12.24 4.66 -11.71
CA HIS A 844 12.85 5.54 -10.72
C HIS A 844 14.34 5.74 -10.95
N GLY A 845 15.05 6.35 -9.99
CA GLY A 845 16.49 6.40 -10.08
C GLY A 845 17.18 6.53 -8.74
N HIS A 846 18.49 6.72 -8.79
CA HIS A 846 19.38 6.98 -7.64
C HIS A 846 20.44 8.00 -8.07
N PRO A 847 20.64 9.15 -7.38
CA PRO A 847 21.73 10.05 -7.66
C PRO A 847 23.01 9.33 -7.29
N LEU A 848 23.95 9.27 -8.23
CA LEU A 848 25.23 8.58 -8.02
C LEU A 848 26.41 9.53 -8.04
N SER A 849 26.27 10.69 -8.67
CA SER A 849 27.33 11.69 -8.68
C SER A 849 26.76 13.10 -8.78
N ARG A 850 27.52 14.06 -8.27
CA ARG A 850 27.15 15.46 -8.25
C ARG A 850 28.30 16.36 -8.67
N ALA A 851 27.95 17.40 -9.42
CA ALA A 851 28.84 18.48 -9.80
C ALA A 851 28.20 19.84 -9.48
N THR A 852 29.03 20.89 -9.48
CA THR A 852 28.58 22.28 -9.38
C THR A 852 29.20 23.10 -10.50
N GLY A 853 28.45 24.05 -11.06
CA GLY A 853 28.92 24.91 -12.15
C GLY A 853 27.89 25.09 -13.25
N CYS A 854 28.04 26.14 -14.06
CA CYS A 854 27.25 26.31 -15.28
C CYS A 854 27.79 25.46 -16.45
N GLU A 855 29.03 25.00 -16.37
CA GLU A 855 29.63 24.10 -17.35
C GLU A 855 30.64 23.17 -16.67
N GLY A 856 30.78 21.96 -17.20
CA GLY A 856 31.69 20.96 -16.64
C GLY A 856 31.45 19.58 -17.22
N THR A 857 31.89 18.56 -16.48
CA THR A 857 31.63 17.15 -16.77
C THR A 857 31.12 16.47 -15.51
N ILE A 858 30.22 15.52 -15.67
CA ILE A 858 29.71 14.69 -14.58
C ILE A 858 29.99 13.22 -14.89
N ALA A 859 30.46 12.48 -13.89
CA ALA A 859 30.77 11.07 -14.07
C ALA A 859 29.49 10.25 -14.06
N THR A 860 29.39 9.30 -14.99
CA THR A 860 28.39 8.24 -14.95
C THR A 860 29.10 7.00 -14.43
N PRO A 861 28.96 6.61 -13.15
CA PRO A 861 29.65 5.44 -12.62
C PRO A 861 29.34 4.17 -13.44
N ALA A 862 30.26 3.22 -13.41
CA ALA A 862 30.03 1.94 -14.08
C ALA A 862 28.82 1.24 -13.45
N ASP A 863 27.91 0.76 -14.29
CA ASP A 863 26.77 -0.04 -13.85
C ASP A 863 27.20 -1.49 -13.62
N GLU A 864 27.86 -1.75 -12.50
CA GLU A 864 28.27 -3.10 -12.08
C GLU A 864 27.17 -3.84 -11.30
N GLY A 865 26.06 -3.16 -11.01
CA GLY A 865 24.97 -3.67 -10.18
C GLY A 865 23.80 -4.28 -10.96
N HIS A 866 23.55 -3.79 -12.18
CA HIS A 866 22.43 -4.23 -12.99
C HIS A 866 22.90 -5.11 -14.17
N GLY A 867 22.19 -6.22 -14.39
CA GLY A 867 22.41 -7.08 -15.55
C GLY A 867 21.75 -6.50 -16.80
N ALA A 868 21.96 -7.18 -17.94
CA ALA A 868 21.31 -6.83 -19.21
C ALA A 868 19.78 -6.96 -19.17
N ASP A 869 19.22 -7.55 -18.12
CA ASP A 869 17.81 -7.76 -17.83
C ASP A 869 17.12 -6.57 -17.13
N ALA A 870 17.85 -5.51 -16.78
CA ALA A 870 17.31 -4.28 -16.19
C ALA A 870 17.22 -3.12 -17.19
N ASN A 871 16.11 -2.38 -17.20
CA ASN A 871 15.95 -1.19 -18.03
C ASN A 871 16.64 0.03 -17.42
N VAL A 872 17.94 0.17 -17.63
CA VAL A 872 18.75 1.28 -17.11
C VAL A 872 18.87 2.46 -18.09
N PHE A 873 18.94 3.68 -17.56
CA PHE A 873 19.14 4.93 -18.29
C PHE A 873 19.80 6.00 -17.41
N GLY A 874 20.32 7.06 -18.01
CA GLY A 874 20.87 8.20 -17.26
C GLY A 874 19.84 9.31 -17.12
N VAL A 875 19.89 10.09 -16.05
CA VAL A 875 19.19 11.38 -15.96
C VAL A 875 20.17 12.43 -15.46
N ILE A 876 20.26 13.56 -16.16
CA ILE A 876 20.96 14.74 -15.68
C ILE A 876 19.92 15.72 -15.18
N ASN A 877 19.90 15.96 -13.88
CA ASN A 877 19.10 17.01 -13.26
C ASN A 877 19.99 18.22 -12.95
N ALA A 878 19.58 19.40 -13.36
CA ALA A 878 20.26 20.65 -13.05
C ALA A 878 19.32 21.61 -12.32
N SER A 879 19.78 22.20 -11.23
CA SER A 879 18.98 23.12 -10.43
C SER A 879 19.76 24.35 -9.98
N TYR A 880 19.03 25.44 -9.75
CA TYR A 880 19.55 26.69 -9.19
C TYR A 880 18.52 27.28 -8.24
N THR A 881 18.97 27.61 -7.02
CA THR A 881 18.16 28.35 -6.04
C THR A 881 18.70 29.76 -5.92
N ASP A 882 17.82 30.74 -6.13
CA ASP A 882 18.16 32.16 -6.03
C ASP A 882 18.41 32.61 -4.58
N ASN A 883 18.70 33.90 -4.37
CA ASN A 883 18.90 34.46 -3.02
C ASN A 883 17.61 34.95 -2.34
N GLY A 884 16.46 34.75 -2.98
CA GLY A 884 15.23 35.48 -2.71
C GLY A 884 15.32 36.95 -3.12
N GLY A 885 14.24 37.69 -2.87
CA GLY A 885 14.14 39.11 -3.24
C GLY A 885 13.32 39.89 -2.23
N ASN A 886 13.77 41.08 -1.84
CA ASN A 886 12.95 42.07 -1.10
C ASN A 886 12.18 41.54 0.13
N GLY A 887 12.76 40.60 0.89
CA GLY A 887 12.15 40.01 2.08
C GLY A 887 11.19 38.84 1.84
N VAL A 888 11.11 38.32 0.60
CA VAL A 888 10.43 37.05 0.29
C VAL A 888 11.42 35.89 0.10
N PRO A 889 10.99 34.62 0.32
CA PRO A 889 11.87 33.46 0.26
C PRO A 889 12.50 33.23 -1.11
N ALA A 890 13.62 32.50 -1.09
CA ALA A 890 14.26 32.02 -2.30
C ALA A 890 13.38 31.04 -3.08
N LEU A 891 13.57 31.01 -4.40
CA LEU A 891 12.89 30.10 -5.33
C LEU A 891 13.92 29.25 -6.08
N THR A 892 13.51 28.06 -6.48
CA THR A 892 14.33 27.09 -7.20
C THR A 892 13.75 26.90 -8.60
N GLY A 893 14.63 26.77 -9.57
CA GLY A 893 14.30 26.32 -10.92
C GLY A 893 15.15 25.11 -11.26
N GLU A 894 14.58 24.20 -12.07
CA GLU A 894 15.20 22.93 -12.42
C GLU A 894 15.05 22.62 -13.91
N ALA A 895 15.92 21.75 -14.43
CA ALA A 895 15.86 21.21 -15.79
C ALA A 895 16.46 19.80 -15.84
N GLU A 896 15.73 18.87 -16.44
CA GLU A 896 16.15 17.46 -16.58
C GLU A 896 16.44 17.07 -18.03
N SER A 897 17.33 16.09 -18.21
CA SER A 897 17.63 15.44 -19.48
C SER A 897 17.85 13.94 -19.27
N ILE A 898 17.06 13.10 -19.93
CA ILE A 898 17.18 11.64 -19.89
C ILE A 898 18.19 11.20 -20.95
N LEU A 899 19.14 10.33 -20.60
CA LEU A 899 20.15 9.77 -21.48
C LEU A 899 19.86 8.30 -21.76
N GLN A 900 20.04 7.88 -23.01
CA GLN A 900 19.86 6.49 -23.41
C GLN A 900 21.20 5.74 -23.48
N PRO A 901 21.31 4.53 -22.91
CA PRO A 901 22.55 3.77 -23.04
C PRO A 901 22.80 3.39 -24.50
N LYS A 902 24.08 3.33 -24.91
CA LYS A 902 24.46 2.90 -26.27
C LYS A 902 23.93 1.52 -26.61
N LEU A 903 23.89 0.61 -25.65
CA LEU A 903 23.28 -0.71 -25.80
C LEU A 903 21.98 -0.74 -25.00
N LYS A 904 20.87 -1.07 -25.66
CA LYS A 904 19.55 -1.18 -25.02
C LYS A 904 18.85 -2.45 -25.52
N GLN A 905 18.29 -3.23 -24.59
CA GLN A 905 17.45 -4.36 -24.98
C GLN A 905 16.16 -3.86 -25.65
N ALA A 906 15.68 -4.58 -26.65
CA ALA A 906 14.57 -4.15 -27.48
C ALA A 906 13.23 -4.19 -26.73
N GLU A 907 13.09 -5.06 -25.74
CA GLU A 907 11.91 -5.18 -24.89
C GLU A 907 11.66 -3.96 -24.00
N PHE A 908 12.66 -3.08 -23.81
CA PHE A 908 12.53 -1.83 -23.07
C PHE A 908 11.97 -0.68 -23.92
N TYR A 909 11.07 -1.00 -24.85
CA TYR A 909 10.30 -0.02 -25.60
C TYR A 909 9.30 0.69 -24.69
N SER A 910 8.97 1.96 -25.01
CA SER A 910 7.96 2.72 -24.27
C SER A 910 6.54 2.42 -24.74
N GLN A 911 6.36 2.08 -26.02
CA GLN A 911 5.08 1.63 -26.61
C GLN A 911 5.32 0.65 -27.76
N SER A 912 4.31 -0.16 -28.08
CA SER A 912 4.38 -1.11 -29.20
C SER A 912 3.02 -1.39 -29.83
N SER A 913 3.03 -2.08 -30.97
CA SER A 913 1.84 -2.65 -31.63
C SER A 913 2.19 -3.98 -32.28
N GLY A 914 1.39 -5.01 -31.99
CA GLY A 914 1.40 -6.32 -32.67
C GLY A 914 2.47 -7.32 -32.24
N ILE A 915 3.40 -6.92 -31.36
CA ILE A 915 4.52 -7.77 -30.90
C ILE A 915 4.23 -8.44 -29.55
N GLU A 916 5.10 -9.39 -29.18
CA GLU A 916 5.15 -9.98 -27.83
C GLU A 916 6.57 -9.90 -27.25
N VAL A 917 6.69 -9.74 -25.93
CA VAL A 917 7.97 -9.91 -25.22
C VAL A 917 8.11 -11.37 -24.82
N VAL A 918 9.13 -12.05 -25.34
CA VAL A 918 9.32 -13.50 -25.20
C VAL A 918 10.51 -13.79 -24.29
N ALA A 919 10.30 -14.55 -23.23
CA ALA A 919 11.38 -15.04 -22.37
C ALA A 919 12.20 -16.11 -23.11
N HIS A 920 13.52 -15.91 -23.20
CA HIS A 920 14.40 -16.81 -23.92
C HIS A 920 15.84 -16.78 -23.37
N ALA A 921 16.39 -17.94 -22.99
CA ALA A 921 17.70 -18.02 -22.33
C ALA A 921 18.89 -17.58 -23.21
N GLY A 922 18.73 -17.61 -24.55
CA GLY A 922 19.75 -17.13 -25.50
C GLY A 922 19.74 -15.60 -25.73
N ALA A 923 18.73 -14.91 -25.20
CA ALA A 923 18.59 -13.47 -25.28
C ALA A 923 19.52 -12.79 -24.26
N SER A 924 20.02 -11.61 -24.57
CA SER A 924 21.07 -10.97 -23.74
C SER A 924 20.56 -10.63 -22.35
N GLY A 925 19.33 -10.11 -22.24
CA GLY A 925 18.61 -9.86 -20.98
C GLY A 925 17.63 -10.97 -20.59
N GLY A 926 17.71 -12.16 -21.20
CA GLY A 926 16.77 -13.26 -20.98
C GLY A 926 15.38 -13.06 -21.58
N LYS A 927 15.11 -11.91 -22.22
CA LYS A 927 13.89 -11.60 -22.99
C LYS A 927 14.26 -10.94 -24.33
N ARG A 928 13.31 -10.92 -25.27
CA ARG A 928 13.43 -10.26 -26.59
C ARG A 928 12.06 -9.87 -27.13
N VAL A 929 12.01 -8.98 -28.12
CA VAL A 929 10.80 -8.67 -28.89
C VAL A 929 10.63 -9.71 -29.99
N GLY A 930 9.54 -10.47 -29.95
CA GLY A 930 9.23 -11.52 -30.92
C GLY A 930 7.78 -11.49 -31.39
N HIS A 931 7.38 -12.55 -32.10
CA HIS A 931 6.07 -12.64 -32.78
C HIS A 931 5.83 -11.53 -33.80
N ILE A 932 6.90 -10.96 -34.34
CA ILE A 932 6.85 -9.79 -35.21
C ILE A 932 6.27 -10.17 -36.58
N GLU A 933 5.21 -9.48 -36.98
CA GLU A 933 4.62 -9.51 -38.32
C GLU A 933 4.85 -8.19 -39.08
N SER A 934 4.54 -8.21 -40.37
CA SER A 934 4.72 -7.04 -41.25
C SER A 934 3.71 -5.95 -40.90
N GLY A 935 4.21 -4.78 -40.46
CA GLY A 935 3.39 -3.64 -40.03
C GLY A 935 3.51 -3.34 -38.54
N ASP A 936 4.02 -4.27 -37.74
CA ASP A 936 4.25 -4.10 -36.32
C ASP A 936 5.37 -3.11 -36.03
N TRP A 937 5.38 -2.58 -34.81
CA TRP A 937 6.39 -1.61 -34.41
C TRP A 937 6.60 -1.54 -32.90
N ILE A 938 7.78 -1.05 -32.52
CA ILE A 938 8.12 -0.62 -31.16
C ILE A 938 8.63 0.83 -31.17
N LYS A 939 8.46 1.54 -30.06
CA LYS A 939 8.79 2.96 -29.89
C LYS A 939 9.77 3.14 -28.72
N PHE A 940 10.79 3.98 -28.92
CA PHE A 940 11.66 4.52 -27.87
C PHE A 940 11.46 6.03 -27.76
N ASP A 941 11.33 6.56 -26.55
CA ASP A 941 11.04 7.98 -26.30
C ASP A 941 11.43 8.35 -24.85
N PRO A 942 12.29 9.35 -24.62
CA PRO A 942 12.96 10.21 -25.61
C PRO A 942 14.21 9.57 -26.23
N VAL A 943 14.52 9.92 -27.50
CA VAL A 943 15.79 9.61 -28.17
C VAL A 943 16.29 10.85 -28.92
N ASN A 944 17.61 11.07 -28.93
CA ASN A 944 18.28 12.10 -29.71
C ASN A 944 19.50 11.51 -30.40
N LEU A 945 19.49 11.56 -31.74
CA LEU A 945 20.51 10.94 -32.59
C LEU A 945 21.63 11.91 -33.02
N VAL A 946 21.66 13.12 -32.48
CA VAL A 946 22.74 14.07 -32.74
C VAL A 946 24.05 13.48 -32.22
N GLY A 947 25.03 13.33 -33.11
CA GLY A 947 26.31 12.70 -32.80
C GLY A 947 26.33 11.18 -32.95
N VAL A 948 25.19 10.54 -33.26
CA VAL A 948 25.11 9.12 -33.61
C VAL A 948 25.41 8.94 -35.10
N SER A 949 26.35 8.05 -35.41
CA SER A 949 26.79 7.72 -36.77
C SER A 949 26.04 6.53 -37.34
N GLY A 950 25.62 5.59 -36.50
CA GLY A 950 24.92 4.38 -36.93
C GLY A 950 24.11 3.67 -35.85
N ILE A 951 23.20 2.80 -36.29
CA ILE A 951 22.41 1.91 -35.42
C ILE A 951 22.61 0.46 -35.85
N GLY A 952 22.91 -0.41 -34.89
CA GLY A 952 23.06 -1.86 -35.04
C GLY A 952 22.01 -2.64 -34.25
N TYR A 953 21.92 -3.94 -34.50
CA TYR A 953 20.90 -4.80 -33.89
C TYR A 953 21.43 -6.19 -33.60
N ARG A 954 20.97 -6.80 -32.51
CA ARG A 954 21.06 -8.25 -32.31
C ARG A 954 19.69 -8.85 -32.62
N VAL A 955 19.63 -9.80 -33.54
CA VAL A 955 18.38 -10.36 -34.08
C VAL A 955 18.45 -11.87 -34.24
N SER A 956 17.30 -12.53 -34.35
CA SER A 956 17.18 -13.95 -34.70
C SER A 956 15.99 -14.19 -35.62
N SER A 957 16.03 -15.19 -36.50
CA SER A 957 14.93 -15.46 -37.42
C SER A 957 14.89 -16.94 -37.80
N GLY A 958 13.77 -17.60 -37.49
CA GLY A 958 13.39 -18.88 -38.09
C GLY A 958 12.53 -18.73 -39.35
N GLY A 959 12.07 -17.50 -39.66
CA GLY A 959 11.21 -17.15 -40.80
C GLY A 959 11.99 -16.75 -42.06
N ALA A 960 11.35 -16.05 -42.99
CA ALA A 960 12.02 -15.56 -44.20
C ALA A 960 12.94 -14.35 -43.95
N GLY A 961 12.90 -13.77 -42.74
CA GLY A 961 13.48 -12.47 -42.45
C GLY A 961 12.58 -11.31 -42.91
N GLY A 962 13.13 -10.11 -42.93
CA GLY A 962 12.42 -8.89 -43.30
C GLY A 962 13.31 -7.65 -43.21
N THR A 963 12.74 -6.50 -42.91
CA THR A 963 13.48 -5.25 -42.70
C THR A 963 13.02 -4.51 -41.45
N ILE A 964 13.96 -3.86 -40.78
CA ILE A 964 13.71 -2.87 -39.73
C ILE A 964 13.83 -1.50 -40.40
N GLU A 965 12.74 -0.74 -40.43
CA GLU A 965 12.75 0.68 -40.80
C GLU A 965 12.73 1.53 -39.53
N VAL A 966 13.79 2.31 -39.31
CA VAL A 966 13.82 3.28 -38.22
C VAL A 966 13.20 4.58 -38.70
N ARG A 967 12.21 5.10 -37.99
CA ARG A 967 11.46 6.30 -38.35
C ARG A 967 11.37 7.27 -37.18
N SER A 968 11.49 8.56 -37.45
CA SER A 968 11.41 9.61 -36.42
C SER A 968 10.00 10.20 -36.30
N GLY A 969 9.58 10.53 -35.08
CA GLY A 969 8.34 11.27 -34.81
C GLY A 969 7.05 10.43 -34.85
N ALA A 970 6.88 9.58 -35.87
CA ALA A 970 5.71 8.73 -36.07
C ALA A 970 6.05 7.43 -36.80
N VAL A 971 5.13 6.45 -36.76
CA VAL A 971 5.26 5.15 -37.45
C VAL A 971 5.42 5.31 -38.97
N ASP A 972 4.88 6.35 -39.57
CA ASP A 972 5.04 6.71 -40.99
C ASP A 972 5.92 7.95 -41.22
N GLY A 973 6.65 8.38 -40.18
CA GLY A 973 7.51 9.56 -40.19
C GLY A 973 8.78 9.40 -41.06
N PRO A 974 9.64 10.44 -41.09
CA PRO A 974 10.87 10.43 -41.87
C PRO A 974 11.73 9.20 -41.60
N LEU A 975 12.25 8.61 -42.66
CA LEU A 975 13.10 7.43 -42.59
C LEU A 975 14.51 7.82 -42.11
N VAL A 976 14.94 7.23 -41.00
CA VAL A 976 16.27 7.41 -40.39
C VAL A 976 17.22 6.33 -40.89
N GLN A 977 16.77 5.09 -40.94
CA GLN A 977 17.57 3.93 -41.32
C GLN A 977 16.68 2.82 -41.90
N THR A 978 17.25 1.98 -42.76
CA THR A 978 16.66 0.69 -43.14
C THR A 978 17.70 -0.40 -43.08
N VAL A 979 17.41 -1.48 -42.35
CA VAL A 979 18.30 -2.64 -42.22
C VAL A 979 17.55 -3.91 -42.62
N THR A 980 18.20 -4.77 -43.39
CA THR A 980 17.66 -6.08 -43.77
C THR A 980 18.06 -7.13 -42.73
N VAL A 981 17.09 -7.90 -42.26
CA VAL A 981 17.27 -9.06 -41.38
C VAL A 981 17.07 -10.33 -42.21
N ALA A 982 18.11 -11.13 -42.37
CA ALA A 982 18.02 -12.42 -43.04
C ALA A 982 17.59 -13.54 -42.08
N ASN A 983 17.15 -14.67 -42.62
CA ASN A 983 16.98 -15.90 -41.83
C ASN A 983 18.34 -16.29 -41.20
N THR A 984 18.36 -16.46 -39.87
CA THR A 984 19.60 -16.74 -39.13
C THR A 984 19.83 -18.24 -38.89
N GLY A 985 18.91 -19.10 -39.32
CA GLY A 985 18.94 -20.54 -39.17
C GLY A 985 17.98 -21.09 -38.11
N GLY A 986 17.30 -20.20 -37.36
CA GLY A 986 16.33 -20.58 -36.33
C GLY A 986 16.05 -19.43 -35.38
N TRP A 987 14.95 -19.53 -34.63
CA TRP A 987 14.58 -18.52 -33.63
C TRP A 987 15.64 -18.35 -32.55
N ASP A 988 16.48 -19.34 -32.29
CA ASP A 988 17.49 -19.26 -31.21
C ASP A 988 18.92 -19.15 -31.74
N THR A 989 19.06 -18.87 -33.03
CA THR A 989 20.34 -18.58 -33.66
C THR A 989 20.43 -17.07 -33.87
N TYR A 990 21.22 -16.39 -33.04
CA TYR A 990 21.34 -14.93 -33.08
C TYR A 990 22.42 -14.49 -34.07
N ALA A 991 22.18 -13.33 -34.68
CA ALA A 991 23.13 -12.62 -35.51
C ALA A 991 23.23 -11.16 -35.06
N ASP A 992 24.47 -10.67 -34.93
CA ASP A 992 24.75 -9.26 -34.71
C ASP A 992 24.86 -8.56 -36.06
N LEU A 993 23.93 -7.66 -36.32
CA LEU A 993 23.96 -6.75 -37.46
C LEU A 993 24.75 -5.50 -37.04
N PRO A 994 25.91 -5.25 -37.68
CA PRO A 994 26.74 -4.10 -37.32
C PRO A 994 25.99 -2.79 -37.56
N ALA A 995 26.38 -1.75 -36.83
CA ALA A 995 25.78 -0.45 -36.99
C ALA A 995 25.94 0.07 -38.43
N THR A 996 24.85 0.57 -39.00
CA THR A 996 24.85 1.15 -40.35
C THR A 996 24.46 2.62 -40.30
N ALA A 997 24.94 3.39 -41.28
CA ALA A 997 24.77 4.83 -41.31
C ALA A 997 23.29 5.25 -41.19
N ILE A 998 23.05 6.29 -40.39
CA ILE A 998 21.73 6.89 -40.23
C ILE A 998 21.63 8.26 -40.92
N THR A 999 20.41 8.68 -41.20
CA THR A 999 20.10 10.09 -41.45
C THR A 999 19.62 10.70 -40.13
N ASP A 1000 20.44 11.54 -39.51
CA ASP A 1000 20.09 12.24 -38.28
C ASP A 1000 18.84 13.11 -38.50
N PRO A 1001 17.70 12.82 -37.82
CA PRO A 1001 16.49 13.61 -37.94
C PRO A 1001 16.59 14.97 -37.22
N GLY A 1002 17.62 15.17 -36.39
CA GLY A 1002 17.85 16.36 -35.58
C GLY A 1002 16.93 16.44 -34.36
N GLY A 1003 17.49 16.89 -33.23
CA GLY A 1003 16.74 17.14 -32.00
C GLY A 1003 16.27 15.87 -31.28
N THR A 1004 15.43 16.08 -30.26
CA THR A 1004 14.88 15.01 -29.41
C THR A 1004 13.47 14.64 -29.87
N GLY A 1005 13.18 13.35 -29.93
CA GLY A 1005 11.83 12.87 -30.20
C GLY A 1005 11.71 11.35 -30.18
N PRO A 1006 10.51 10.81 -30.46
CA PRO A 1006 10.30 9.38 -30.48
C PRO A 1006 10.94 8.74 -31.71
N LEU A 1007 11.53 7.56 -31.52
CA LEU A 1007 12.10 6.72 -32.55
C LEU A 1007 11.30 5.42 -32.67
N PHE A 1008 10.77 5.15 -33.86
CA PHE A 1008 9.99 3.96 -34.16
C PHE A 1008 10.83 2.95 -34.94
N LEU A 1009 10.84 1.70 -34.51
CA LEU A 1009 11.30 0.57 -35.32
C LEU A 1009 10.06 -0.08 -35.92
N VAL A 1010 9.90 0.06 -37.23
CA VAL A 1010 8.78 -0.48 -37.99
C VAL A 1010 9.24 -1.70 -38.76
N PHE A 1011 8.59 -2.83 -38.51
CA PHE A 1011 8.98 -4.10 -39.09
C PHE A 1011 8.21 -4.36 -40.39
N LYS A 1012 8.92 -4.71 -41.46
CA LYS A 1012 8.33 -5.00 -42.78
C LYS A 1012 8.81 -6.35 -43.29
N GLY A 1013 7.94 -7.08 -43.98
CA GLY A 1013 8.28 -8.36 -44.60
C GLY A 1013 7.09 -9.05 -45.26
N GLY A 1014 7.24 -10.35 -45.48
CA GLY A 1014 6.19 -11.24 -45.99
C GLY A 1014 5.16 -11.62 -44.92
N SER A 1015 4.35 -12.64 -45.21
CA SER A 1015 3.36 -13.19 -44.26
C SER A 1015 3.99 -14.15 -43.25
N GLY A 1016 3.54 -14.12 -41.99
CA GLY A 1016 4.03 -14.94 -40.88
C GLY A 1016 5.18 -14.27 -40.12
N GLY A 1017 5.66 -14.93 -39.06
CA GLY A 1017 6.72 -14.39 -38.21
C GLY A 1017 8.00 -14.06 -38.98
N LEU A 1018 8.47 -12.81 -38.85
CA LEU A 1018 9.58 -12.28 -39.63
C LEU A 1018 10.93 -12.62 -38.98
N PHE A 1019 11.17 -12.08 -37.79
CA PHE A 1019 12.38 -12.17 -36.98
C PHE A 1019 12.07 -11.66 -35.58
N ASP A 1020 12.97 -11.87 -34.63
CA ASP A 1020 12.94 -11.30 -33.29
C ASP A 1020 14.09 -10.28 -33.15
N VAL A 1021 13.90 -9.26 -32.32
CA VAL A 1021 14.91 -8.25 -31.98
C VAL A 1021 15.24 -8.37 -30.50
N ASP A 1022 16.51 -8.60 -30.21
CA ASP A 1022 17.04 -8.74 -28.86
C ASP A 1022 17.53 -7.39 -28.32
N ALA A 1023 18.41 -6.72 -29.05
CA ALA A 1023 19.01 -5.48 -28.61
C ALA A 1023 19.27 -4.51 -29.77
N ILE A 1024 19.38 -3.24 -29.43
CA ILE A 1024 19.74 -2.13 -30.32
C ILE A 1024 21.04 -1.52 -29.80
N THR A 1025 21.92 -1.16 -30.73
CA THR A 1025 23.19 -0.48 -30.41
C THR A 1025 23.32 0.82 -31.18
N PHE A 1026 23.62 1.91 -30.49
CA PHE A 1026 23.93 3.21 -31.07
C PHE A 1026 25.45 3.41 -31.13
N GLU A 1027 25.96 3.75 -32.31
CA GLU A 1027 27.37 4.08 -32.54
C GLU A 1027 27.53 5.60 -32.66
N GLU A 1028 28.46 6.18 -31.93
CA GLU A 1028 28.77 7.62 -32.03
C GLU A 1028 29.76 7.93 -33.17
N GLN A 1029 29.91 9.21 -33.52
CA GLN A 1029 30.81 9.70 -34.56
C GLN A 1029 32.29 9.73 -34.17
#